data_AF-A0A915YHQ7-F1
#
_entry.id   AF-A0A915YHQ7-F1
#
_cell.length_a   1.000
_cell.length_b   1.000
_cell.length_c   1.000
_cell.angle_alpha   90.00
_cell.angle_beta   90.00
_cell.angle_gamma   90.00
#
_symmetry.space_group_name_H-M   'P 1'
#
loop_
_entity.id
_entity.type
_entity.pdbx_description
1 polymer ?
#
loop_
_entity_poly.entity_id
_entity_poly.type
_entity_poly.pdbx_seq_one_letter_code
_entity_poly.pdbx_strand_id
1 'polypeptide(L)'
;MATNKKKKNSKQAKSSKQAKSIKNNYQGKLSLVIPLYNEVDRIHLMTKELQRFEQRWTLPYEVVFVNDGSSDDTLSMLNATYADGETAEHVDYKIVDVKENAGKGNALKRGVAVATGDHILTLDADMAASPDSLLRWLKTLEGNTFDDQTILIASREHKGSTIHTDKNDRRLLGRMFNFGVQFLTGLSIYDTQCGFKLYPKTIGKWLFENMHTKGWAHDVEVLHNAKLYNIEIVEMPIEWKEVAESKVSVWSDGLKMGMVSLVIVVLNLFRFFFTNSIKETFQKKQLNSAKEAPVYRVLFATLSILLLFLMPYMSFDYGITADEQVQKVYGDHVLNYFESDGVEGEALTYKNLYLYGGLFDYTMAWMHKYVFTTWDVYEMRHMFNALVGALLMIFTGLLARSISQRWQVAFWSLVFIVLSPRIFGHSMNNPKDIPFAFGYVLSLLFMMNFIRKLPKPSFQSVVGLILGLTITINIRVGGILLIPYLFLFTGGAFVLNKPLQPYLKQFGYLIKIGLLLLLITGLGYLGGVMYWPFANENGIAGARLALAEMSNFSTGIRMIWNGEHYWSDFLPWYYIIKWFGIATPAVILIGAGMFALPVVKDTKNRWLFLMTIFTGVFPVFYAILKGSSLYDGMRHFLFVYPILVIMAAYSIVLLMNSFKSKLVPIGGTILLALTLYSPIRWMVISHPNQYIYFNEFFGGVANAHNSYETDYWMNSTKEACQWIIDNVPEVKEGKEIRVATQAFISVKHYFLDYPNVKPVYTRYHERVKSNWDYGLYVTRFVNRGFIASDLWPPGAEKLKVREIDGTPIWAVTKRSEINKKGPKAIAALKAKDPAKAITILDEIIKDNPKDESALLLLVQYKLQVGDYPGAKTALDTLLAYSDSYSNSLGMMGIYQLTAAKDNEACKQFFEKATGANIKYVFGHFHLARLYAMEKNWSKSLEALELFDKYGGKPAQGYDLGIQVATQLKNDAIKAYFTAKKLSIAGKWKEAINQLNTCLRIFPDYAPAVKMKRDYDKAVNQQQRINARKERLKREGKLK
;
A
#
# COMPACT_ATOMS: atom_id res chain seq x y z
N MET A 1 5.27 -85.71 -34.66
CA MET A 1 5.43 -84.39 -34.02
C MET A 1 6.41 -83.58 -34.87
N ALA A 2 6.03 -82.91 -35.96
CA ALA A 2 4.86 -82.06 -36.20
C ALA A 2 4.81 -80.86 -35.25
N THR A 3 4.65 -79.69 -35.87
CA THR A 3 4.34 -78.36 -35.31
C THR A 3 5.52 -77.48 -34.86
N ASN A 4 6.05 -76.69 -35.80
CA ASN A 4 6.18 -75.20 -35.69
C ASN A 4 7.18 -74.54 -36.67
N LYS A 5 7.54 -75.21 -37.78
CA LYS A 5 8.36 -74.60 -38.86
C LYS A 5 7.56 -74.01 -40.06
N LYS A 6 6.22 -73.92 -40.01
CA LYS A 6 5.38 -73.45 -41.14
C LYS A 6 4.63 -72.12 -40.98
N LYS A 7 4.97 -71.27 -40.00
CA LYS A 7 4.36 -69.92 -39.84
C LYS A 7 5.35 -68.75 -39.80
N LYS A 8 6.56 -68.94 -40.36
CA LYS A 8 7.55 -67.86 -40.57
C LYS A 8 7.52 -67.21 -41.96
N ASN A 9 6.73 -67.73 -42.93
CA ASN A 9 6.67 -67.23 -44.31
C ASN A 9 5.32 -66.62 -44.73
N SER A 10 4.45 -66.20 -43.81
CA SER A 10 3.14 -65.58 -44.16
C SER A 10 2.86 -64.22 -43.52
N LYS A 11 3.83 -63.60 -42.83
CA LYS A 11 3.67 -62.25 -42.24
C LYS A 11 4.57 -61.17 -42.82
N GLN A 12 5.40 -61.49 -43.81
CA GLN A 12 6.33 -60.54 -44.45
C GLN A 12 5.91 -60.13 -45.88
N ALA A 13 4.72 -60.55 -46.34
CA ALA A 13 4.20 -60.26 -47.69
C ALA A 13 2.80 -59.61 -47.69
N LYS A 14 2.36 -58.98 -46.60
CA LYS A 14 1.08 -58.23 -46.51
C LYS A 14 1.14 -57.03 -45.54
N SER A 15 2.16 -56.17 -45.63
CA SER A 15 2.12 -54.83 -44.99
C SER A 15 2.19 -53.66 -45.97
N SER A 16 2.26 -53.92 -47.27
CA SER A 16 1.94 -52.93 -48.31
C SER A 16 0.45 -53.07 -48.67
N LYS A 17 -0.30 -51.97 -48.53
CA LYS A 17 -1.75 -51.78 -48.78
C LYS A 17 -2.69 -52.03 -47.58
N GLN A 18 -2.82 -51.00 -46.74
CA GLN A 18 -4.11 -50.36 -46.38
C GLN A 18 -3.83 -49.24 -45.36
N ALA A 19 -3.52 -48.04 -45.84
CA ALA A 19 -3.78 -46.84 -45.06
C ALA A 19 -5.30 -46.70 -44.98
N LYS A 20 -5.90 -47.02 -43.82
CA LYS A 20 -7.32 -46.75 -43.58
C LYS A 20 -7.55 -45.25 -43.74
N SER A 21 -8.31 -44.85 -44.76
CA SER A 21 -8.76 -43.46 -44.93
C SER A 21 -9.52 -43.03 -43.67
N ILE A 22 -9.11 -41.92 -43.09
CA ILE A 22 -9.73 -41.38 -41.88
C ILE A 22 -11.09 -40.80 -42.31
N LYS A 23 -12.21 -41.33 -41.79
CA LYS A 23 -13.52 -40.66 -41.94
C LYS A 23 -13.52 -39.43 -41.02
N ASN A 24 -13.14 -38.28 -41.57
CA ASN A 24 -13.28 -36.98 -40.92
C ASN A 24 -14.73 -36.49 -41.11
N ASN A 25 -15.37 -35.97 -40.04
CA ASN A 25 -16.71 -35.35 -40.11
C ASN A 25 -16.65 -33.85 -40.45
N TYR A 26 -15.46 -33.29 -40.63
CA TYR A 26 -15.26 -31.92 -41.08
C TYR A 26 -15.78 -31.77 -42.52
N GLN A 27 -16.57 -30.73 -42.80
CA GLN A 27 -17.14 -30.46 -44.14
C GLN A 27 -16.77 -29.09 -44.72
N GLY A 28 -15.86 -28.34 -44.07
CA GLY A 28 -15.43 -27.02 -44.54
C GLY A 28 -14.20 -27.04 -45.46
N LYS A 29 -13.92 -25.91 -46.11
CA LYS A 29 -12.66 -25.67 -46.84
C LYS A 29 -11.56 -25.24 -45.84
N LEU A 30 -10.34 -25.74 -46.00
CA LEU A 30 -9.18 -25.36 -45.17
C LEU A 30 -8.22 -24.45 -45.95
N SER A 31 -7.65 -23.43 -45.32
CA SER A 31 -6.56 -22.62 -45.89
C SER A 31 -5.26 -22.84 -45.10
N LEU A 32 -4.19 -23.23 -45.78
CA LEU A 32 -2.84 -23.31 -45.21
C LEU A 32 -2.06 -22.05 -45.61
N VAL A 33 -1.71 -21.19 -44.66
CA VAL A 33 -0.97 -19.95 -44.92
C VAL A 33 0.48 -20.11 -44.46
N ILE A 34 1.41 -20.01 -45.40
CA ILE A 34 2.85 -20.26 -45.16
C ILE A 34 3.64 -19.01 -45.57
N PRO A 35 4.30 -18.31 -44.63
CA PRO A 35 5.17 -17.17 -44.93
C PRO A 35 6.59 -17.65 -45.28
N LEU A 36 7.20 -17.08 -46.32
CA LEU A 36 8.54 -17.42 -46.80
C LEU A 36 9.41 -16.15 -46.92
N TYR A 37 10.64 -16.21 -46.42
CA TYR A 37 11.67 -15.20 -46.64
C TYR A 37 13.07 -15.81 -46.66
N ASN A 38 13.68 -15.85 -47.83
CA ASN A 38 14.95 -16.52 -48.08
C ASN A 38 14.94 -17.98 -47.61
N GLU A 39 14.02 -18.77 -48.17
CA GLU A 39 13.73 -20.15 -47.76
C GLU A 39 13.90 -21.15 -48.91
N VAL A 40 14.70 -20.82 -49.94
CA VAL A 40 14.88 -21.65 -51.15
C VAL A 40 15.25 -23.11 -50.82
N ASP A 41 16.14 -23.31 -49.85
CA ASP A 41 16.60 -24.63 -49.41
C ASP A 41 15.52 -25.45 -48.70
N ARG A 42 14.48 -24.79 -48.17
CA ARG A 42 13.40 -25.44 -47.42
C ARG A 42 12.22 -25.85 -48.31
N ILE A 43 12.13 -25.34 -49.54
CA ILE A 43 11.00 -25.62 -50.44
C ILE A 43 10.86 -27.12 -50.69
N HIS A 44 11.95 -27.86 -50.96
CA HIS A 44 11.84 -29.31 -51.19
C HIS A 44 11.28 -30.06 -49.98
N LEU A 45 11.71 -29.71 -48.76
CA LEU A 45 11.16 -30.32 -47.53
C LEU A 45 9.68 -29.97 -47.36
N MET A 46 9.34 -28.71 -47.60
CA MET A 46 7.98 -28.17 -47.56
C MET A 46 7.05 -28.93 -48.53
N THR A 47 7.46 -29.08 -49.80
CA THR A 47 6.70 -29.81 -50.82
C THR A 47 6.46 -31.25 -50.42
N LYS A 48 7.48 -31.93 -49.90
CA LYS A 48 7.37 -33.33 -49.45
C LYS A 48 6.37 -33.50 -48.30
N GLU A 49 6.35 -32.58 -47.33
CA GLU A 49 5.40 -32.63 -46.22
C GLU A 49 3.97 -32.25 -46.66
N LEU A 50 3.81 -31.31 -47.59
CA LEU A 50 2.50 -30.98 -48.17
C LEU A 50 1.91 -32.15 -48.97
N GLN A 51 2.70 -32.80 -49.83
CA GLN A 51 2.26 -34.01 -50.55
C GLN A 51 1.85 -35.15 -49.61
N ARG A 52 2.56 -35.31 -48.50
CA ARG A 52 2.22 -36.29 -47.44
C ARG A 52 0.91 -35.96 -46.73
N PHE A 53 0.60 -34.68 -46.56
CA PHE A 53 -0.66 -34.21 -45.99
C PHE A 53 -1.81 -34.42 -46.98
N GLU A 54 -1.61 -34.06 -48.25
CA GLU A 54 -2.56 -34.23 -49.35
C GLU A 54 -3.02 -35.69 -49.50
N GLN A 55 -2.11 -36.65 -49.38
CA GLN A 55 -2.45 -38.10 -49.40
C GLN A 55 -3.43 -38.52 -48.29
N ARG A 56 -3.62 -37.72 -47.24
CA ARG A 56 -4.47 -38.02 -46.08
C ARG A 56 -5.62 -37.05 -45.89
N TRP A 57 -5.55 -35.86 -46.47
CA TRP A 57 -6.59 -34.82 -46.39
C TRP A 57 -7.41 -34.79 -47.67
N THR A 58 -8.55 -35.49 -47.67
CA THR A 58 -9.36 -35.69 -48.89
C THR A 58 -10.43 -34.61 -49.11
N LEU A 59 -10.40 -33.51 -48.35
CA LEU A 59 -11.36 -32.41 -48.44
C LEU A 59 -10.76 -31.22 -49.16
N PRO A 60 -11.57 -30.33 -49.78
CA PRO A 60 -11.07 -29.13 -50.42
C PRO A 60 -10.20 -28.29 -49.48
N TYR A 61 -8.99 -27.97 -49.91
CA TYR A 61 -8.12 -27.04 -49.20
C TYR A 61 -7.33 -26.17 -50.18
N GLU A 62 -6.81 -25.06 -49.68
CA GLU A 62 -5.90 -24.21 -50.42
C GLU A 62 -4.60 -24.01 -49.63
N VAL A 63 -3.51 -23.75 -50.34
CA VAL A 63 -2.22 -23.38 -49.76
C VAL A 63 -1.83 -22.01 -50.30
N VAL A 64 -1.71 -21.05 -49.39
CA VAL A 64 -1.33 -19.67 -49.66
C VAL A 64 0.13 -19.48 -49.24
N PHE A 65 1.04 -19.56 -50.20
CA PHE A 65 2.44 -19.20 -50.03
C PHE A 65 2.58 -17.69 -50.09
N VAL A 66 3.21 -17.08 -49.08
CA VAL A 66 3.45 -15.63 -49.04
C VAL A 66 4.94 -15.37 -49.08
N ASN A 67 5.45 -14.94 -50.24
CA ASN A 67 6.84 -14.51 -50.39
C ASN A 67 7.00 -13.08 -49.83
N ASP A 68 7.72 -12.93 -48.73
CA ASP A 68 7.94 -11.65 -48.04
C ASP A 68 9.22 -10.96 -48.51
N GLY A 69 9.32 -10.70 -49.82
CA GLY A 69 10.42 -9.96 -50.43
C GLY A 69 11.77 -10.67 -50.38
N SER A 70 11.79 -11.98 -50.62
CA SER A 70 13.03 -12.76 -50.66
C SER A 70 14.03 -12.21 -51.67
N SER A 71 15.31 -12.21 -51.29
CA SER A 71 16.44 -11.81 -52.13
C SER A 71 17.14 -12.99 -52.81
N ASP A 72 16.74 -14.21 -52.48
CA ASP A 72 17.20 -15.46 -53.11
C ASP A 72 16.17 -15.98 -54.14
N ASP A 73 16.42 -17.17 -54.69
CA ASP A 73 15.56 -17.80 -55.70
C ASP A 73 14.24 -18.40 -55.14
N THR A 74 13.82 -18.05 -53.92
CA THR A 74 12.58 -18.57 -53.29
C THR A 74 11.36 -18.39 -54.19
N LEU A 75 11.14 -17.19 -54.75
CA LEU A 75 9.97 -16.91 -55.59
C LEU A 75 9.99 -17.70 -56.90
N SER A 76 11.15 -17.74 -57.57
CA SER A 76 11.34 -18.48 -58.82
C SER A 76 11.06 -19.98 -58.62
N MET A 77 11.57 -20.54 -57.52
CA MET A 77 11.37 -21.95 -57.17
C MET A 77 9.91 -22.26 -56.80
N LEU A 78 9.23 -21.36 -56.07
CA LEU A 78 7.80 -21.51 -55.78
C LEU A 78 6.96 -21.53 -57.07
N ASN A 79 7.22 -20.61 -58.01
CA ASN A 79 6.53 -20.58 -59.29
C ASN A 79 6.76 -21.87 -60.08
N ALA A 80 8.01 -22.29 -60.22
CA ALA A 80 8.36 -23.53 -60.93
C ALA A 80 7.72 -24.79 -60.31
N THR A 81 7.51 -24.80 -58.99
CA THR A 81 6.96 -25.97 -58.28
C THR A 81 5.44 -25.99 -58.25
N TYR A 82 4.78 -24.82 -58.13
CA TYR A 82 3.35 -24.74 -57.78
C TYR A 82 2.50 -23.92 -58.75
N ALA A 83 3.09 -23.06 -59.58
CA ALA A 83 2.33 -22.29 -60.58
C ALA A 83 2.13 -23.10 -61.89
N ASP A 84 3.12 -23.94 -62.25
CA ASP A 84 3.15 -24.69 -63.52
C ASP A 84 2.93 -26.21 -63.38
N GLY A 85 2.66 -26.71 -62.17
CA GLY A 85 2.53 -28.14 -61.87
C GLY A 85 1.11 -28.70 -62.00
N GLU A 86 0.96 -29.99 -62.32
CA GLU A 86 -0.32 -30.71 -62.19
C GLU A 86 -0.73 -30.79 -60.71
N THR A 87 -1.84 -30.13 -60.35
CA THR A 87 -2.40 -30.14 -58.98
C THR A 87 -3.53 -31.16 -58.87
N ALA A 88 -3.65 -31.87 -57.74
CA ALA A 88 -4.82 -32.72 -57.52
C ALA A 88 -6.13 -31.91 -57.47
N GLU A 89 -7.25 -32.51 -57.87
CA GLU A 89 -8.56 -31.83 -57.98
C GLU A 89 -9.07 -31.14 -56.70
N HIS A 90 -8.52 -31.46 -55.52
CA HIS A 90 -8.98 -30.95 -54.22
C HIS A 90 -8.01 -29.98 -53.53
N VAL A 91 -6.93 -29.55 -54.21
CA VAL A 91 -5.97 -28.56 -53.72
C VAL A 91 -5.84 -27.36 -54.66
N ASP A 92 -5.82 -26.16 -54.09
CA ASP A 92 -5.57 -24.91 -54.80
C ASP A 92 -4.31 -24.22 -54.25
N TYR A 93 -3.30 -23.99 -55.09
CA TYR A 93 -2.06 -23.31 -54.68
C TYR A 93 -2.09 -21.84 -55.11
N LYS A 94 -1.81 -20.95 -54.16
CA LYS A 94 -1.78 -19.51 -54.39
C LYS A 94 -0.46 -18.93 -53.90
N ILE A 95 0.19 -18.15 -54.77
CA ILE A 95 1.40 -17.41 -54.42
C ILE A 95 1.04 -15.93 -54.27
N VAL A 96 1.36 -15.35 -53.11
CA VAL A 96 1.23 -13.93 -52.81
C VAL A 96 2.63 -13.35 -52.70
N ASP A 97 3.01 -12.57 -53.69
CA ASP A 97 4.32 -11.91 -53.72
C ASP A 97 4.27 -10.51 -53.07
N VAL A 98 5.18 -10.27 -52.13
CA VAL A 98 5.39 -8.97 -51.49
C VAL A 98 6.76 -8.46 -51.91
N LYS A 99 6.82 -7.28 -52.54
CA LYS A 99 8.06 -6.76 -53.14
C LYS A 99 9.19 -6.47 -52.14
N GLU A 100 8.85 -6.10 -50.92
CA GLU A 100 9.81 -5.73 -49.88
C GLU A 100 9.52 -6.52 -48.60
N ASN A 101 10.59 -6.99 -47.95
CA ASN A 101 10.46 -7.67 -46.66
C ASN A 101 9.86 -6.72 -45.62
N ALA A 102 8.71 -7.10 -45.09
CA ALA A 102 8.05 -6.36 -44.01
C ALA A 102 7.96 -7.17 -42.71
N GLY A 103 8.36 -8.44 -42.73
CA GLY A 103 8.40 -9.34 -41.59
C GLY A 103 7.26 -10.37 -41.59
N LYS A 104 7.50 -11.47 -40.86
CA LYS A 104 6.60 -12.63 -40.77
C LYS A 104 5.14 -12.29 -40.44
N GLY A 105 4.90 -11.37 -39.51
CA GLY A 105 3.56 -10.94 -39.15
C GLY A 105 2.82 -10.27 -40.31
N ASN A 106 3.51 -9.44 -41.11
CA ASN A 106 2.93 -8.84 -42.30
C ASN A 106 2.64 -9.88 -43.39
N ALA A 107 3.55 -10.84 -43.60
CA ALA A 107 3.34 -11.94 -44.53
C ALA A 107 2.08 -12.75 -44.17
N LEU A 108 1.95 -13.16 -42.90
CA LEU A 108 0.76 -13.85 -42.42
C LEU A 108 -0.50 -13.00 -42.55
N LYS A 109 -0.45 -11.70 -42.22
CA LYS A 109 -1.59 -10.78 -42.40
C LYS A 109 -2.10 -10.75 -43.84
N ARG A 110 -1.19 -10.69 -44.82
CA ARG A 110 -1.54 -10.71 -46.25
C ARG A 110 -2.11 -12.06 -46.67
N GLY A 111 -1.51 -13.15 -46.23
CA GLY A 111 -1.98 -14.51 -46.51
C GLY A 111 -3.38 -14.78 -45.94
N VAL A 112 -3.61 -14.42 -44.68
CA VAL A 112 -4.92 -14.56 -44.00
C VAL A 112 -5.99 -13.69 -44.68
N ALA A 113 -5.65 -12.51 -45.16
CA ALA A 113 -6.61 -11.63 -45.86
C ALA A 113 -7.17 -12.29 -47.12
N VAL A 114 -6.30 -12.93 -47.92
CA VAL A 114 -6.70 -13.59 -49.19
C VAL A 114 -7.23 -15.01 -49.02
N ALA A 115 -7.06 -15.62 -47.84
CA ALA A 115 -7.54 -16.96 -47.54
C ALA A 115 -9.09 -17.05 -47.64
N THR A 116 -9.58 -18.11 -48.25
CA THR A 116 -11.00 -18.35 -48.56
C THR A 116 -11.63 -19.48 -47.75
N GLY A 117 -10.82 -20.36 -47.14
CA GLY A 117 -11.28 -21.46 -46.31
C GLY A 117 -12.04 -21.02 -45.06
N ASP A 118 -12.89 -21.91 -44.56
CA ASP A 118 -13.69 -21.72 -43.33
C ASP A 118 -12.81 -21.72 -42.09
N HIS A 119 -11.69 -22.44 -42.15
CA HIS A 119 -10.63 -22.43 -41.16
C HIS A 119 -9.29 -22.12 -41.82
N ILE A 120 -8.48 -21.30 -41.14
CA ILE A 120 -7.19 -20.82 -41.62
C ILE A 120 -6.10 -21.33 -40.67
N LEU A 121 -5.21 -22.18 -41.18
CA LEU A 121 -4.05 -22.71 -40.47
C LEU A 121 -2.81 -21.93 -40.88
N THR A 122 -2.16 -21.26 -39.94
CA THR A 122 -0.81 -20.70 -40.16
C THR A 122 0.23 -21.77 -39.88
N LEU A 123 1.29 -21.81 -40.69
CA LEU A 123 2.39 -22.79 -40.62
C LEU A 123 3.71 -22.11 -40.93
N ASP A 124 4.82 -22.64 -40.41
CA ASP A 124 6.17 -22.15 -40.71
C ASP A 124 6.78 -22.93 -41.89
N ALA A 125 7.57 -22.26 -42.73
CA ALA A 125 8.18 -22.85 -43.93
C ALA A 125 9.22 -23.96 -43.62
N ASP A 126 9.72 -24.03 -42.38
CA ASP A 126 10.64 -25.08 -41.95
C ASP A 126 9.96 -26.44 -41.73
N MET A 127 8.63 -26.48 -41.71
CA MET A 127 7.83 -27.68 -41.42
C MET A 127 8.24 -28.39 -40.12
N ALA A 128 8.82 -27.64 -39.16
CA ALA A 128 9.14 -28.17 -37.84
C ALA A 128 7.88 -28.70 -37.13
N ALA A 129 6.72 -28.08 -37.42
CA ALA A 129 5.39 -28.59 -37.10
C ALA A 129 4.68 -29.08 -38.39
N SER A 130 4.60 -30.41 -38.57
CA SER A 130 3.99 -31.00 -39.76
C SER A 130 2.46 -30.75 -39.83
N PRO A 131 1.89 -30.42 -41.01
CA PRO A 131 0.44 -30.26 -41.23
C PRO A 131 -0.41 -31.45 -40.77
N ASP A 132 0.18 -32.66 -40.77
CA ASP A 132 -0.44 -33.88 -40.24
C ASP A 132 -0.94 -33.76 -38.81
N SER A 133 -0.36 -32.86 -38.03
CA SER A 133 -0.79 -32.62 -36.65
C SER A 133 -2.24 -32.15 -36.58
N LEU A 134 -2.75 -31.52 -37.63
CA LEU A 134 -4.17 -31.15 -37.74
C LEU A 134 -5.09 -32.39 -37.74
N LEU A 135 -4.67 -33.49 -38.38
CA LEU A 135 -5.42 -34.75 -38.35
C LEU A 135 -5.47 -35.37 -36.95
N ARG A 136 -4.45 -35.11 -36.11
CA ARG A 136 -4.47 -35.51 -34.70
C ARG A 136 -5.41 -34.63 -33.89
N TRP A 137 -5.43 -33.32 -34.14
CA TRP A 137 -6.33 -32.40 -33.46
C TRP A 137 -7.79 -32.79 -33.68
N LEU A 138 -8.19 -33.07 -34.93
CA LEU A 138 -9.55 -33.53 -35.24
C LEU A 138 -9.95 -34.77 -34.43
N LYS A 139 -9.05 -35.74 -34.24
CA LYS A 139 -9.33 -36.95 -33.44
C LYS A 139 -9.48 -36.69 -31.95
N THR A 140 -8.89 -35.61 -31.45
CA THR A 140 -8.95 -35.25 -30.03
C THR A 140 -10.13 -34.35 -29.68
N LEU A 141 -10.77 -33.73 -30.68
CA LEU A 141 -11.90 -32.83 -30.49
C LEU A 141 -13.21 -33.63 -30.46
N GLU A 142 -14.10 -33.25 -29.55
CA GLU A 142 -15.44 -33.85 -29.44
C GLU A 142 -16.22 -33.62 -30.75
N GLY A 143 -16.76 -34.69 -31.33
CA GLY A 143 -17.47 -34.63 -32.62
C GLY A 143 -16.59 -34.66 -33.88
N ASN A 144 -15.25 -34.63 -33.75
CA ASN A 144 -14.28 -34.57 -34.86
C ASN A 144 -14.49 -33.35 -35.79
N THR A 145 -14.81 -32.17 -35.24
CA THR A 145 -14.98 -30.91 -35.97
C THR A 145 -14.21 -29.76 -35.29
N PHE A 146 -13.97 -28.69 -36.03
CA PHE A 146 -13.47 -27.43 -35.46
C PHE A 146 -14.64 -26.53 -35.07
N ASP A 147 -14.48 -25.78 -33.98
CA ASP A 147 -15.48 -24.80 -33.53
C ASP A 147 -15.23 -23.43 -34.15
N ASP A 148 -16.28 -22.80 -34.67
CA ASP A 148 -16.22 -21.50 -35.34
C ASP A 148 -15.98 -20.32 -34.35
N GLN A 149 -15.95 -20.57 -33.05
CA GLN A 149 -15.72 -19.57 -32.00
C GLN A 149 -14.37 -19.73 -31.26
N THR A 150 -13.59 -20.77 -31.59
CA THR A 150 -12.38 -21.13 -30.83
C THR A 150 -11.12 -21.10 -31.70
N ILE A 151 -10.06 -20.48 -31.18
CA ILE A 151 -8.72 -20.52 -31.78
C ILE A 151 -7.96 -21.73 -31.21
N LEU A 152 -7.43 -22.58 -32.09
CA LEU A 152 -6.58 -23.71 -31.68
C LEU A 152 -5.11 -23.36 -31.93
N ILE A 153 -4.27 -23.51 -30.90
CA ILE A 153 -2.84 -23.21 -31.01
C ILE A 153 -2.02 -24.43 -30.62
N ALA A 154 -0.97 -24.70 -31.40
CA ALA A 154 -0.01 -25.73 -31.03
C ALA A 154 0.83 -25.29 -29.84
N SER A 155 1.10 -26.23 -28.93
CA SER A 155 1.96 -25.97 -27.78
C SER A 155 3.00 -27.05 -27.61
N ARG A 156 4.28 -26.67 -27.70
CA ARG A 156 5.40 -27.58 -27.46
C ARG A 156 5.41 -28.09 -26.01
N GLU A 157 4.91 -27.28 -25.07
CA GLU A 157 4.87 -27.64 -23.64
C GLU A 157 3.58 -28.39 -23.25
N HIS A 158 2.67 -28.67 -24.19
CA HIS A 158 1.49 -29.50 -23.93
C HIS A 158 1.92 -30.95 -23.64
N LYS A 159 1.28 -31.59 -22.64
CA LYS A 159 1.68 -32.93 -22.15
C LYS A 159 1.64 -34.04 -23.21
N GLY A 160 0.78 -33.89 -24.20
CA GLY A 160 0.65 -34.81 -25.33
C GLY A 160 1.55 -34.48 -26.52
N SER A 161 2.43 -33.47 -26.41
CA SER A 161 3.36 -33.08 -27.47
C SER A 161 4.61 -33.95 -27.44
N THR A 162 5.14 -34.26 -28.62
CA THR A 162 6.40 -35.00 -28.79
C THR A 162 7.42 -34.06 -29.41
N ILE A 163 8.47 -33.73 -28.66
CA ILE A 163 9.56 -32.86 -29.13
C ILE A 163 10.81 -33.70 -29.34
N HIS A 164 11.39 -33.63 -30.54
CA HIS A 164 12.67 -34.27 -30.86
C HIS A 164 13.77 -33.19 -30.90
N THR A 165 14.52 -33.02 -29.80
CA THR A 165 15.61 -32.02 -29.64
C THR A 165 16.70 -32.49 -28.66
N ASP A 166 17.95 -32.07 -28.87
CA ASP A 166 19.11 -32.41 -28.04
C ASP A 166 19.61 -31.26 -27.12
N LYS A 167 18.97 -30.08 -27.12
CA LYS A 167 19.50 -28.85 -26.45
C LYS A 167 18.59 -28.26 -25.37
N ASN A 168 18.96 -28.44 -24.10
CA ASN A 168 18.18 -27.99 -22.93
C ASN A 168 18.21 -26.47 -22.66
N ASP A 169 19.31 -25.76 -22.99
CA ASP A 169 19.49 -24.36 -22.58
C ASP A 169 18.57 -23.36 -23.30
N ARG A 170 18.28 -23.60 -24.58
CA ARG A 170 17.34 -22.78 -25.37
C ARG A 170 15.90 -22.90 -24.86
N ARG A 171 15.54 -24.06 -24.28
CA ARG A 171 14.21 -24.30 -23.72
C ARG A 171 13.98 -23.50 -22.44
N LEU A 172 15.01 -23.33 -21.61
CA LEU A 172 14.92 -22.50 -20.40
C LEU A 172 14.70 -21.02 -20.75
N LEU A 173 15.47 -20.48 -21.69
CA LEU A 173 15.34 -19.09 -22.14
C LEU A 173 13.97 -18.82 -22.79
N GLY A 174 13.46 -19.74 -23.61
CA GLY A 174 12.11 -19.65 -24.18
C GLY A 174 11.01 -19.65 -23.10
N ARG A 175 11.18 -20.43 -22.03
CA ARG A 175 10.27 -20.43 -20.87
C ARG A 175 10.32 -19.12 -20.08
N MET A 176 11.50 -18.54 -19.90
CA MET A 176 11.65 -17.22 -19.25
C MET A 176 11.02 -16.09 -20.06
N PHE A 177 11.16 -16.13 -21.39
CA PHE A 177 10.50 -15.17 -22.27
C PHE A 177 8.97 -15.32 -22.23
N ASN A 178 8.46 -16.55 -22.39
CA ASN A 178 7.01 -16.83 -22.28
C ASN A 178 6.47 -16.43 -20.91
N PHE A 179 7.24 -16.61 -19.84
CA PHE A 179 6.89 -16.13 -18.49
C PHE A 179 6.68 -14.61 -18.46
N GLY A 180 7.60 -13.83 -19.04
CA GLY A 180 7.45 -12.39 -19.16
C GLY A 180 6.20 -11.99 -19.96
N VAL A 181 5.97 -12.63 -21.11
CA VAL A 181 4.79 -12.39 -21.96
C VAL A 181 3.49 -12.73 -21.24
N GLN A 182 3.40 -13.88 -20.56
CA GLN A 182 2.21 -14.27 -19.80
C GLN A 182 1.93 -13.29 -18.65
N PHE A 183 2.97 -12.78 -17.99
CA PHE A 183 2.80 -11.77 -16.94
C PHE A 183 2.19 -10.48 -17.50
N LEU A 184 2.76 -9.95 -18.58
CA LEU A 184 2.36 -8.68 -19.21
C LEU A 184 0.98 -8.74 -19.88
N THR A 185 0.71 -9.80 -20.66
CA THR A 185 -0.54 -9.96 -21.44
C THR A 185 -1.65 -10.66 -20.64
N GLY A 186 -1.26 -11.36 -19.57
CA GLY A 186 -2.11 -12.28 -18.81
C GLY A 186 -2.56 -13.53 -19.55
N LEU A 187 -2.00 -13.83 -20.73
CA LEU A 187 -2.33 -15.04 -21.47
C LEU A 187 -2.05 -16.27 -20.59
N SER A 188 -2.96 -17.23 -20.57
CA SER A 188 -2.80 -18.50 -19.85
C SER A 188 -2.38 -19.61 -20.81
N ILE A 189 -1.40 -19.30 -21.67
CA ILE A 189 -0.93 -20.14 -22.78
C ILE A 189 0.55 -20.46 -22.56
N TYR A 190 0.90 -21.74 -22.54
CA TYR A 190 2.28 -22.20 -22.29
C TYR A 190 3.23 -21.95 -23.46
N ASP A 191 2.72 -21.87 -24.69
CA ASP A 191 3.52 -21.60 -25.88
C ASP A 191 2.85 -20.59 -26.82
N THR A 192 3.25 -19.33 -26.70
CA THR A 192 2.70 -18.27 -27.57
C THR A 192 3.32 -18.26 -28.96
N GLN A 193 4.52 -18.81 -29.13
CA GLN A 193 5.40 -18.57 -30.29
C GLN A 193 5.39 -19.72 -31.31
N CYS A 194 4.59 -20.76 -31.11
CA CYS A 194 4.46 -21.81 -32.12
C CYS A 194 3.65 -21.28 -33.31
N GLY A 195 4.21 -21.32 -34.53
CA GLY A 195 3.55 -20.80 -35.74
C GLY A 195 2.31 -21.60 -36.17
N PHE A 196 2.14 -22.83 -35.65
CA PHE A 196 1.06 -23.74 -35.99
C PHE A 196 -0.22 -23.37 -35.24
N LYS A 197 -1.12 -22.60 -35.88
CA LYS A 197 -2.35 -22.06 -35.26
C LYS A 197 -3.51 -22.07 -36.24
N LEU A 198 -4.65 -22.61 -35.80
CA LEU A 198 -5.89 -22.69 -36.57
C LEU A 198 -6.88 -21.64 -36.08
N TYR A 199 -7.40 -20.85 -37.00
CA TYR A 199 -8.37 -19.78 -36.75
C TYR A 199 -9.64 -20.04 -37.55
N PRO A 200 -10.84 -19.87 -36.96
CA PRO A 200 -12.06 -19.69 -37.74
C PRO A 200 -11.92 -18.47 -38.64
N LYS A 201 -12.38 -18.54 -39.89
CA LYS A 201 -12.17 -17.50 -40.91
C LYS A 201 -12.52 -16.09 -40.43
N THR A 202 -13.68 -15.93 -39.80
CA THR A 202 -14.20 -14.64 -39.30
C THR A 202 -13.28 -14.06 -38.23
N ILE A 203 -12.89 -14.88 -37.26
CA ILE A 203 -12.01 -14.54 -36.15
C ILE A 203 -10.58 -14.25 -36.66
N GLY A 204 -10.04 -15.13 -37.50
CA GLY A 204 -8.71 -15.00 -38.08
C GLY A 204 -8.58 -13.72 -38.90
N LYS A 205 -9.49 -13.47 -39.84
CA LYS A 205 -9.46 -12.23 -40.64
C LYS A 205 -9.52 -11.00 -39.76
N TRP A 206 -10.44 -10.97 -38.78
CA TRP A 206 -10.57 -9.83 -37.88
C TRP A 206 -9.32 -9.61 -37.03
N LEU A 207 -8.72 -10.66 -36.47
CA LEU A 207 -7.50 -10.55 -35.65
C LEU A 207 -6.30 -10.02 -36.44
N PHE A 208 -6.04 -10.60 -37.62
CA PHE A 208 -4.91 -10.20 -38.45
C PHE A 208 -5.12 -8.83 -39.09
N GLU A 209 -6.35 -8.44 -39.45
CA GLU A 209 -6.67 -7.10 -39.91
C GLU A 209 -6.35 -6.04 -38.84
N ASN A 210 -6.69 -6.32 -37.59
CA ASN A 210 -6.47 -5.44 -36.43
C ASN A 210 -5.06 -5.55 -35.81
N MET A 211 -4.15 -6.33 -36.41
CA MET A 211 -2.77 -6.48 -35.96
C MET A 211 -1.85 -5.38 -36.53
N HIS A 212 -0.93 -4.87 -35.70
CA HIS A 212 0.00 -3.77 -36.02
C HIS A 212 1.43 -4.24 -36.19
N THR A 213 1.81 -5.28 -35.44
CA THR A 213 3.14 -5.86 -35.55
C THR A 213 3.35 -6.52 -36.89
N LYS A 214 4.47 -6.14 -37.51
CA LYS A 214 4.90 -6.75 -38.76
C LYS A 214 5.93 -7.87 -38.53
N GLY A 215 6.62 -7.87 -37.38
CA GLY A 215 7.69 -8.82 -37.04
C GLY A 215 7.29 -9.97 -36.12
N TRP A 216 8.26 -10.51 -35.37
CA TRP A 216 8.12 -11.72 -34.54
C TRP A 216 7.08 -11.62 -33.41
N ALA A 217 6.76 -10.42 -32.91
CA ALA A 217 5.81 -10.24 -31.81
C ALA A 217 4.32 -10.42 -32.19
N HIS A 218 4.02 -10.67 -33.47
CA HIS A 218 2.65 -10.84 -34.01
C HIS A 218 1.82 -11.89 -33.27
N ASP A 219 2.44 -13.01 -32.94
CA ASP A 219 1.79 -14.08 -32.19
C ASP A 219 1.28 -13.62 -30.82
N VAL A 220 2.05 -12.76 -30.14
CA VAL A 220 1.66 -12.20 -28.84
C VAL A 220 0.49 -11.24 -29.00
N GLU A 221 0.54 -10.36 -30.02
CA GLU A 221 -0.52 -9.39 -30.29
C GLU A 221 -1.84 -10.07 -30.64
N VAL A 222 -1.82 -11.05 -31.55
CA VAL A 222 -3.02 -11.79 -31.99
C VAL A 222 -3.66 -12.50 -30.81
N LEU A 223 -2.88 -13.21 -30.00
CA LEU A 223 -3.41 -13.94 -28.84
C LEU A 223 -3.88 -12.99 -27.74
N HIS A 224 -3.17 -11.88 -27.51
CA HIS A 224 -3.59 -10.86 -26.54
C HIS A 224 -4.90 -10.19 -26.97
N ASN A 225 -5.07 -9.89 -28.26
CA ASN A 225 -6.32 -9.40 -28.82
C ASN A 225 -7.44 -10.44 -28.67
N ALA A 226 -7.21 -11.70 -29.03
CA ALA A 226 -8.20 -12.75 -28.79
C ALA A 226 -8.69 -12.76 -27.33
N LYS A 227 -7.77 -12.71 -26.37
CA LYS A 227 -8.10 -12.65 -24.95
C LYS A 227 -8.84 -11.36 -24.54
N LEU A 228 -8.41 -10.18 -24.98
CA LEU A 228 -9.02 -8.89 -24.62
C LEU A 228 -10.51 -8.84 -25.00
N TYR A 229 -10.89 -9.51 -26.09
CA TYR A 229 -12.26 -9.56 -26.60
C TYR A 229 -12.99 -10.87 -26.21
N ASN A 230 -12.44 -11.64 -25.28
CA ASN A 230 -13.00 -12.92 -24.78
C ASN A 230 -13.20 -14.01 -25.85
N ILE A 231 -12.35 -14.06 -26.88
CA ILE A 231 -12.29 -15.18 -27.82
C ILE A 231 -11.58 -16.36 -27.13
N GLU A 232 -12.15 -17.56 -27.24
CA GLU A 232 -11.60 -18.76 -26.62
C GLU A 232 -10.34 -19.23 -27.35
N ILE A 233 -9.33 -19.63 -26.57
CA ILE A 233 -8.04 -20.13 -27.08
C ILE A 233 -7.75 -21.47 -26.40
N VAL A 234 -7.53 -22.51 -27.21
CA VAL A 234 -7.25 -23.87 -26.72
C VAL A 234 -5.87 -24.31 -27.21
N GLU A 235 -5.03 -24.72 -26.26
CA GLU A 235 -3.72 -25.32 -26.56
C GLU A 235 -3.86 -26.80 -26.93
N MET A 236 -3.28 -27.18 -28.06
CA MET A 236 -3.35 -28.51 -28.65
C MET A 236 -1.95 -29.13 -28.76
N PRO A 237 -1.83 -30.48 -28.66
CA PRO A 237 -0.54 -31.17 -28.75
C PRO A 237 0.05 -31.08 -30.16
N ILE A 238 1.37 -31.06 -30.26
CA ILE A 238 2.10 -31.03 -31.54
C ILE A 238 3.26 -32.03 -31.52
N GLU A 239 3.59 -32.59 -32.69
CA GLU A 239 4.90 -33.23 -32.90
C GLU A 239 5.82 -32.20 -33.53
N TRP A 240 6.94 -31.93 -32.86
CA TRP A 240 7.87 -30.90 -33.26
C TRP A 240 9.26 -31.47 -33.47
N LYS A 241 9.86 -31.20 -34.63
CA LYS A 241 11.21 -31.64 -35.00
C LYS A 241 12.14 -30.45 -35.11
N GLU A 242 13.30 -30.52 -34.45
CA GLU A 242 14.30 -29.47 -34.56
C GLU A 242 14.89 -29.45 -35.97
N VAL A 243 14.78 -28.30 -36.65
CA VAL A 243 15.44 -28.03 -37.93
C VAL A 243 16.64 -27.12 -37.64
N ALA A 244 17.81 -27.47 -38.18
CA ALA A 244 19.03 -26.67 -37.99
C ALA A 244 18.86 -25.26 -38.61
N GLU A 245 19.56 -24.27 -38.05
CA GLU A 245 19.60 -22.86 -38.49
C GLU A 245 18.38 -21.98 -38.13
N SER A 246 18.20 -21.69 -36.84
CA SER A 246 17.29 -20.63 -36.39
C SER A 246 17.87 -19.24 -36.66
N LYS A 247 17.15 -18.42 -37.44
CA LYS A 247 17.49 -17.03 -37.77
C LYS A 247 17.23 -16.03 -36.61
N VAL A 248 16.81 -16.48 -35.42
CA VAL A 248 16.44 -15.62 -34.28
C VAL A 248 17.56 -15.55 -33.23
N SER A 249 17.99 -14.34 -32.87
CA SER A 249 18.95 -14.12 -31.78
C SER A 249 18.24 -14.08 -30.42
N VAL A 250 18.62 -14.96 -29.49
CA VAL A 250 17.85 -15.19 -28.25
C VAL A 250 17.78 -13.95 -27.34
N TRP A 251 18.87 -13.20 -27.22
CA TRP A 251 18.95 -12.06 -26.30
C TRP A 251 18.44 -10.75 -26.92
N SER A 252 18.91 -10.41 -28.12
CA SER A 252 18.60 -9.11 -28.73
C SER A 252 17.16 -9.07 -29.27
N ASP A 253 16.70 -10.15 -29.91
CA ASP A 253 15.33 -10.21 -30.42
C ASP A 253 14.34 -10.49 -29.29
N GLY A 254 14.72 -11.27 -28.27
CA GLY A 254 13.90 -11.49 -27.07
C GLY A 254 13.58 -10.20 -26.31
N LEU A 255 14.57 -9.33 -26.09
CA LEU A 255 14.36 -8.02 -25.44
C LEU A 255 13.51 -7.08 -26.30
N LYS A 256 13.79 -6.99 -27.61
CA LYS A 256 12.99 -6.19 -28.55
C LYS A 256 11.54 -6.68 -28.58
N MET A 257 11.31 -7.99 -28.66
CA MET A 257 9.98 -8.60 -28.63
C MET A 257 9.25 -8.32 -27.31
N GLY A 258 9.95 -8.37 -26.17
CA GLY A 258 9.39 -8.01 -24.87
C GLY A 258 8.92 -6.55 -24.80
N MET A 259 9.77 -5.61 -25.24
CA MET A 259 9.43 -4.18 -25.29
C MET A 259 8.28 -3.89 -26.26
N VAL A 260 8.33 -4.46 -27.46
CA VAL A 260 7.26 -4.34 -28.46
C VAL A 260 5.95 -4.92 -27.91
N SER A 261 5.99 -6.08 -27.25
CA SER A 261 4.82 -6.67 -26.59
C SER A 261 4.24 -5.77 -25.51
N LEU A 262 5.09 -5.12 -24.69
CA LEU A 262 4.64 -4.18 -23.68
C LEU A 262 3.92 -2.97 -24.31
N VAL A 263 4.51 -2.37 -25.34
CA VAL A 263 3.90 -1.24 -26.06
C VAL A 263 2.54 -1.65 -26.65
N ILE A 264 2.45 -2.84 -27.23
CA ILE A 264 1.20 -3.38 -27.80
C ILE A 264 0.14 -3.59 -26.72
N VAL A 265 0.51 -4.18 -25.59
CA VAL A 265 -0.41 -4.34 -24.46
C VAL A 265 -0.96 -2.98 -24.05
N VAL A 266 -0.10 -1.96 -23.93
CA VAL A 266 -0.53 -0.59 -23.61
C VAL A 266 -1.46 -0.01 -24.69
N LEU A 267 -1.12 -0.15 -25.98
CA LEU A 267 -1.93 0.35 -27.09
C LEU A 267 -3.29 -0.37 -27.20
N ASN A 268 -3.32 -1.69 -26.97
CA ASN A 268 -4.55 -2.48 -27.03
C ASN A 268 -5.42 -2.24 -25.81
N LEU A 269 -4.84 -2.05 -24.62
CA LEU A 269 -5.58 -1.57 -23.45
C LEU A 269 -6.15 -0.18 -23.73
N PHE A 270 -5.37 0.74 -24.30
CA PHE A 270 -5.86 2.07 -24.69
C PHE A 270 -7.05 1.96 -25.65
N ARG A 271 -6.96 1.15 -26.71
CA ARG A 271 -8.10 0.92 -27.62
C ARG A 271 -9.31 0.31 -26.93
N PHE A 272 -9.09 -0.70 -26.10
CA PHE A 272 -10.15 -1.37 -25.35
C PHE A 272 -10.89 -0.41 -24.42
N PHE A 273 -10.15 0.45 -23.71
CA PHE A 273 -10.73 1.42 -22.80
C PHE A 273 -11.38 2.59 -23.53
N PHE A 274 -10.76 3.13 -24.58
CA PHE A 274 -11.21 4.35 -25.25
C PHE A 274 -11.88 4.07 -26.60
N THR A 275 -11.11 3.68 -27.61
CA THR A 275 -11.57 3.63 -29.01
C THR A 275 -12.77 2.69 -29.23
N ASN A 276 -12.70 1.47 -28.71
CA ASN A 276 -13.75 0.47 -28.89
C ASN A 276 -14.95 0.76 -28.01
N SER A 277 -14.74 1.20 -26.77
CA SER A 277 -15.84 1.63 -25.90
C SER A 277 -16.65 2.76 -26.52
N ILE A 278 -15.99 3.75 -27.12
CA ILE A 278 -16.65 4.86 -27.79
C ILE A 278 -17.47 4.31 -28.97
N LYS A 279 -16.86 3.50 -29.85
CA LYS A 279 -17.58 2.85 -30.95
C LYS A 279 -18.78 2.02 -30.49
N GLU A 280 -18.63 1.20 -29.45
CA GLU A 280 -19.69 0.38 -28.85
C GLU A 280 -20.78 1.24 -28.18
N THR A 281 -20.44 2.41 -27.64
CA THR A 281 -21.42 3.34 -27.05
C THR A 281 -22.30 3.97 -28.13
N PHE A 282 -21.74 4.24 -29.32
CA PHE A 282 -22.46 4.84 -30.44
C PHE A 282 -23.06 3.82 -31.43
N GLN A 283 -22.58 2.57 -31.45
CA GLN A 283 -23.10 1.49 -32.30
C GLN A 283 -24.02 0.57 -31.51
N LYS A 284 -25.31 0.58 -31.84
CA LYS A 284 -26.36 -0.26 -31.24
C LYS A 284 -26.31 -1.74 -31.68
N LYS A 285 -25.14 -2.26 -32.10
CA LYS A 285 -25.06 -3.58 -32.75
C LYS A 285 -24.72 -4.68 -31.74
N GLN A 286 -25.63 -5.64 -31.65
CA GLN A 286 -25.56 -6.87 -30.87
C GLN A 286 -24.24 -7.62 -31.13
N LEU A 287 -23.32 -7.54 -30.18
CA LEU A 287 -22.56 -8.70 -29.76
C LEU A 287 -23.20 -9.16 -28.46
N ASN A 288 -23.88 -10.30 -28.53
CA ASN A 288 -24.55 -10.94 -27.41
C ASN A 288 -23.52 -11.30 -26.32
N SER A 289 -23.24 -10.35 -25.42
CA SER A 289 -22.95 -10.70 -24.03
C SER A 289 -23.52 -9.61 -23.14
N ALA A 290 -24.50 -9.99 -22.34
CA ALA A 290 -25.05 -9.16 -21.30
C ALA A 290 -23.94 -8.77 -20.30
N LYS A 291 -23.43 -7.53 -20.34
CA LYS A 291 -22.92 -6.78 -19.16
C LYS A 291 -22.40 -5.37 -19.53
N GLU A 292 -23.20 -4.39 -19.13
CA GLU A 292 -22.89 -2.97 -18.89
C GLU A 292 -22.57 -2.02 -20.05
N ALA A 293 -22.89 -0.74 -19.83
CA ALA A 293 -22.61 0.35 -20.75
C ALA A 293 -21.09 0.64 -20.81
N PRO A 294 -20.48 0.65 -22.01
CA PRO A 294 -19.04 0.91 -22.19
C PRO A 294 -18.56 2.26 -21.62
N VAL A 295 -19.48 3.22 -21.41
CA VAL A 295 -19.19 4.56 -20.87
C VAL A 295 -18.47 4.53 -19.51
N TYR A 296 -18.89 3.67 -18.57
CA TYR A 296 -18.26 3.63 -17.24
C TYR A 296 -16.84 3.09 -17.28
N ARG A 297 -16.53 2.23 -18.26
CA ARG A 297 -15.17 1.74 -18.52
C ARG A 297 -14.28 2.89 -19.01
N VAL A 298 -14.76 3.73 -19.92
CA VAL A 298 -14.04 4.93 -20.41
C VAL A 298 -13.82 5.93 -19.27
N LEU A 299 -14.88 6.25 -18.52
CA LEU A 299 -14.82 7.23 -17.43
C LEU A 299 -13.84 6.79 -16.35
N PHE A 300 -13.86 5.50 -15.98
CA PHE A 300 -12.89 4.93 -15.05
C PHE A 300 -11.44 5.09 -15.54
N ALA A 301 -11.16 4.74 -16.80
CA ALA A 301 -9.82 4.86 -17.37
C ALA A 301 -9.36 6.32 -17.47
N THR A 302 -10.24 7.21 -17.93
CA THR A 302 -9.96 8.66 -18.05
C THR A 302 -9.59 9.24 -16.70
N LEU A 303 -10.40 8.99 -15.67
CA LEU A 303 -10.14 9.46 -14.31
C LEU A 303 -8.85 8.84 -13.74
N SER A 304 -8.61 7.55 -14.00
CA SER A 304 -7.38 6.88 -13.55
C SER A 304 -6.12 7.51 -14.14
N ILE A 305 -6.11 7.79 -15.45
CA ILE A 305 -4.98 8.46 -16.12
C ILE A 305 -4.81 9.87 -15.53
N LEU A 306 -5.90 10.63 -15.41
CA LEU A 306 -5.86 11.97 -14.84
C LEU A 306 -5.26 11.97 -13.43
N LEU A 307 -5.64 11.02 -12.56
CA LEU A 307 -5.09 10.92 -11.20
C LEU A 307 -3.58 10.63 -11.17
N LEU A 308 -3.08 9.79 -12.09
CA LEU A 308 -1.66 9.44 -12.16
C LEU A 308 -0.76 10.65 -12.48
N PHE A 309 -1.31 11.72 -13.07
CA PHE A 309 -0.57 12.97 -13.35
C PHE A 309 -0.96 14.10 -12.39
N LEU A 310 -2.26 14.27 -12.13
CA LEU A 310 -2.77 15.36 -11.31
C LEU A 310 -2.33 15.24 -9.85
N MET A 311 -2.39 14.04 -9.26
CA MET A 311 -2.03 13.90 -7.84
C MET A 311 -0.54 14.18 -7.58
N PRO A 312 0.43 13.62 -8.37
CA PRO A 312 1.84 14.00 -8.22
C PRO A 312 2.12 15.48 -8.47
N TYR A 313 1.34 16.15 -9.32
CA TYR A 313 1.46 17.60 -9.51
C TYR A 313 0.95 18.38 -8.28
N MET A 314 -0.23 18.03 -7.77
CA MET A 314 -0.81 18.68 -6.59
C MET A 314 -0.03 18.40 -5.30
N SER A 315 0.77 17.33 -5.24
CA SER A 315 1.47 16.95 -4.02
C SER A 315 2.55 17.97 -3.62
N PHE A 316 3.05 18.77 -4.56
CA PHE A 316 4.00 19.85 -4.28
C PHE A 316 3.40 20.97 -3.42
N ASP A 317 2.07 21.10 -3.35
CA ASP A 317 1.44 22.08 -2.46
C ASP A 317 1.46 21.63 -0.99
N TYR A 318 1.64 20.33 -0.73
CA TYR A 318 1.54 19.75 0.61
C TYR A 318 2.80 19.98 1.45
N GLY A 319 2.61 20.04 2.77
CA GLY A 319 3.70 20.28 3.70
C GLY A 319 4.31 19.01 4.26
N ILE A 320 5.58 19.11 4.67
CA ILE A 320 6.34 18.13 5.44
C ILE A 320 5.61 17.84 6.76
N THR A 321 5.21 16.60 6.94
CA THR A 321 4.53 16.14 8.15
C THR A 321 5.54 15.72 9.24
N ALA A 322 5.08 15.65 10.48
CA ALA A 322 5.90 15.20 11.62
C ALA A 322 6.49 13.78 11.42
N ASP A 323 5.77 12.89 10.72
CA ASP A 323 6.21 11.51 10.49
C ASP A 323 7.25 11.39 9.38
N GLU A 324 7.15 12.20 8.33
CA GLU A 324 8.09 12.16 7.21
C GLU A 324 9.52 12.47 7.64
N GLN A 325 9.68 13.32 8.65
CA GLN A 325 10.98 13.70 9.21
C GLN A 325 11.72 12.48 9.74
N VAL A 326 11.04 11.64 10.52
CA VAL A 326 11.65 10.43 11.11
C VAL A 326 11.80 9.31 10.07
N GLN A 327 10.89 9.25 9.10
CA GLN A 327 10.91 8.26 8.02
C GLN A 327 12.04 8.50 7.03
N LYS A 328 12.34 9.76 6.71
CA LYS A 328 13.49 10.14 5.88
C LYS A 328 14.79 9.62 6.50
N VAL A 329 15.02 9.94 7.78
CA VAL A 329 16.23 9.50 8.50
C VAL A 329 16.31 7.98 8.60
N TYR A 330 15.18 7.30 8.83
CA TYR A 330 15.16 5.84 8.84
C TYR A 330 15.51 5.24 7.47
N GLY A 331 14.99 5.82 6.38
CA GLY A 331 15.34 5.40 5.01
C GLY A 331 16.83 5.48 4.73
N ASP A 332 17.48 6.58 5.14
CA ASP A 332 18.93 6.74 5.02
C ASP A 332 19.68 5.65 5.80
N HIS A 333 19.26 5.36 7.04
CA HIS A 333 19.86 4.29 7.84
C HIS A 333 19.67 2.90 7.21
N VAL A 334 18.50 2.60 6.65
CA VAL A 334 18.25 1.32 5.97
C VAL A 334 19.10 1.20 4.70
N LEU A 335 19.22 2.29 3.92
CA LEU A 335 20.08 2.32 2.74
C LEU A 335 21.54 2.05 3.11
N ASN A 336 22.07 2.79 4.09
CA ASN A 336 23.44 2.61 4.53
C ASN A 336 23.68 1.22 5.14
N TYR A 337 22.70 0.65 5.86
CA TYR A 337 22.79 -0.73 6.35
C TYR A 337 23.02 -1.70 5.19
N PHE A 338 22.29 -1.59 4.08
CA PHE A 338 22.47 -2.49 2.94
C PHE A 338 23.75 -2.20 2.13
N GLU A 339 24.11 -0.93 1.93
CA GLU A 339 25.32 -0.56 1.19
C GLU A 339 26.62 -0.91 1.94
N SER A 340 26.57 -0.91 3.27
CA SER A 340 27.71 -1.25 4.12
C SER A 340 27.76 -2.73 4.50
N ASP A 341 26.97 -3.61 3.88
CA ASP A 341 26.82 -5.02 4.28
C ASP A 341 26.51 -5.19 5.79
N GLY A 342 25.74 -4.25 6.33
CA GLY A 342 25.28 -4.14 7.72
C GLY A 342 26.36 -3.77 8.73
N VAL A 343 27.42 -3.07 8.30
CA VAL A 343 28.37 -2.40 9.22
C VAL A 343 27.67 -1.27 9.98
N GLU A 344 26.88 -0.44 9.28
CA GLU A 344 26.08 0.62 9.89
C GLU A 344 24.80 0.04 10.51
N GLY A 345 24.73 0.05 11.85
CA GLY A 345 23.70 -0.64 12.64
C GLY A 345 22.55 0.25 13.12
N GLU A 346 22.53 1.53 12.74
CA GLU A 346 21.56 2.52 13.18
C GLU A 346 20.12 2.11 12.83
N ALA A 347 19.92 1.48 11.68
CA ALA A 347 18.62 0.95 11.26
C ALA A 347 18.02 -0.08 12.24
N LEU A 348 18.85 -0.75 13.06
CA LEU A 348 18.42 -1.76 14.03
C LEU A 348 17.96 -1.16 15.36
N THR A 349 18.18 0.14 15.58
CA THR A 349 17.91 0.82 16.86
C THR A 349 17.16 2.14 16.72
N TYR A 350 17.02 2.66 15.49
CA TYR A 350 16.45 3.99 15.29
C TYR A 350 14.98 4.05 15.72
N LYS A 351 14.76 4.68 16.88
CA LYS A 351 13.44 4.87 17.52
C LYS A 351 12.68 3.54 17.58
N ASN A 352 11.38 3.55 17.29
CA ASN A 352 10.55 2.37 17.09
C ASN A 352 10.51 1.92 15.61
N LEU A 353 11.22 2.61 14.71
CA LEU A 353 11.13 2.38 13.27
C LEU A 353 11.85 1.12 12.82
N TYR A 354 12.85 0.64 13.57
CA TYR A 354 13.49 -0.66 13.33
C TYR A 354 12.49 -1.84 13.34
N LEU A 355 11.31 -1.68 13.96
CA LEU A 355 10.23 -2.68 13.95
C LEU A 355 9.42 -2.67 12.63
N TYR A 356 9.64 -1.70 11.76
CA TYR A 356 8.98 -1.57 10.47
C TYR A 356 9.94 -2.03 9.37
N GLY A 357 9.41 -2.66 8.33
CA GLY A 357 10.18 -2.85 7.11
C GLY A 357 10.50 -1.52 6.43
N GLY A 358 11.48 -1.54 5.55
CA GLY A 358 12.07 -0.35 4.96
C GLY A 358 11.78 -0.16 3.48
N LEU A 359 10.99 -1.00 2.80
CA LEU A 359 10.86 -0.98 1.33
C LEU A 359 10.62 0.43 0.76
N PHE A 360 9.60 1.14 1.24
CA PHE A 360 9.29 2.48 0.74
C PHE A 360 10.38 3.49 1.10
N ASP A 361 10.81 3.53 2.37
CA ASP A 361 11.80 4.49 2.84
C ASP A 361 13.19 4.28 2.21
N TYR A 362 13.62 3.02 2.06
CA TYR A 362 14.82 2.61 1.33
C TYR A 362 14.74 3.04 -0.14
N THR A 363 13.61 2.77 -0.81
CA THR A 363 13.44 3.15 -2.21
C THR A 363 13.54 4.66 -2.38
N MET A 364 12.91 5.44 -1.50
CA MET A 364 13.02 6.90 -1.53
C MET A 364 14.46 7.38 -1.27
N ALA A 365 15.15 6.82 -0.29
CA ALA A 365 16.55 7.17 0.00
C ALA A 365 17.48 6.84 -1.19
N TRP A 366 17.31 5.65 -1.78
CA TRP A 366 18.08 5.22 -2.96
C TRP A 366 17.81 6.13 -4.17
N MET A 367 16.53 6.44 -4.44
CA MET A 367 16.15 7.32 -5.55
C MET A 367 16.71 8.72 -5.37
N HIS A 368 16.65 9.28 -4.15
CA HIS A 368 17.24 10.59 -3.87
C HIS A 368 18.76 10.57 -4.05
N LYS A 369 19.45 9.52 -3.57
CA LYS A 369 20.91 9.38 -3.66
C LYS A 369 21.44 9.18 -5.09
N TYR A 370 20.70 8.47 -5.95
CA TYR A 370 21.24 8.02 -7.25
C TYR A 370 20.50 8.55 -8.49
N VAL A 371 19.24 8.97 -8.37
CA VAL A 371 18.41 9.35 -9.52
C VAL A 371 17.98 10.82 -9.46
N PHE A 372 17.52 11.28 -8.30
CA PHE A 372 16.96 12.61 -8.06
C PHE A 372 17.86 13.43 -7.12
N THR A 373 19.16 13.48 -7.41
CA THR A 373 20.19 14.05 -6.52
C THR A 373 20.07 15.56 -6.28
N THR A 374 19.48 16.29 -7.24
CA THR A 374 19.27 17.74 -7.15
C THR A 374 17.90 18.13 -6.65
N TRP A 375 16.98 17.18 -6.48
CA TRP A 375 15.62 17.45 -6.04
C TRP A 375 15.54 17.58 -4.52
N ASP A 376 14.59 18.37 -4.05
CA ASP A 376 14.23 18.36 -2.63
C ASP A 376 13.70 16.97 -2.24
N VAL A 377 14.24 16.46 -1.13
CA VAL A 377 13.94 15.09 -0.68
C VAL A 377 12.48 14.92 -0.28
N TYR A 378 11.83 15.95 0.26
CA TYR A 378 10.43 15.87 0.68
C TYR A 378 9.49 16.04 -0.51
N GLU A 379 9.77 16.96 -1.42
CA GLU A 379 8.98 17.12 -2.64
C GLU A 379 8.99 15.85 -3.51
N MET A 380 10.16 15.23 -3.68
CA MET A 380 10.28 13.93 -4.34
C MET A 380 9.42 12.86 -3.62
N ARG A 381 9.51 12.78 -2.28
CA ARG A 381 8.71 11.83 -1.49
C ARG A 381 7.21 12.08 -1.60
N HIS A 382 6.78 13.34 -1.65
CA HIS A 382 5.39 13.73 -1.84
C HIS A 382 4.87 13.27 -3.21
N MET A 383 5.64 13.48 -4.27
CA MET A 383 5.33 12.99 -5.62
C MET A 383 5.11 11.47 -5.64
N PHE A 384 6.02 10.68 -5.04
CA PHE A 384 5.89 9.23 -4.99
C PHE A 384 4.77 8.75 -4.06
N ASN A 385 4.55 9.41 -2.93
CA ASN A 385 3.40 9.14 -2.07
C ASN A 385 2.09 9.33 -2.84
N ALA A 386 1.96 10.47 -3.55
CA ALA A 386 0.80 10.79 -4.36
C ALA A 386 0.56 9.78 -5.48
N LEU A 387 1.62 9.29 -6.12
CA LEU A 387 1.54 8.21 -7.10
C LEU A 387 1.02 6.90 -6.47
N VAL A 388 1.54 6.51 -5.30
CA VAL A 388 1.05 5.33 -4.56
C VAL A 388 -0.41 5.53 -4.11
N GLY A 389 -0.79 6.74 -3.73
CA GLY A 389 -2.16 7.12 -3.41
C GLY A 389 -3.10 7.02 -4.62
N ALA A 390 -2.69 7.51 -5.78
CA ALA A 390 -3.44 7.33 -7.03
C ALA A 390 -3.62 5.84 -7.35
N LEU A 391 -2.56 5.04 -7.21
CA LEU A 391 -2.65 3.59 -7.36
C LEU A 391 -3.60 2.94 -6.35
N LEU A 392 -3.58 3.34 -5.07
CA LEU A 392 -4.56 2.90 -4.08
C LEU A 392 -6.00 3.16 -4.55
N MET A 393 -6.30 4.37 -5.04
CA MET A 393 -7.63 4.74 -5.51
C MET A 393 -8.07 3.92 -6.73
N ILE A 394 -7.17 3.78 -7.73
CA ILE A 394 -7.42 2.99 -8.94
C ILE A 394 -7.66 1.52 -8.58
N PHE A 395 -6.79 0.93 -7.76
CA PHE A 395 -6.89 -0.48 -7.36
C PHE A 395 -8.10 -0.74 -6.46
N THR A 396 -8.58 0.26 -5.72
CA THR A 396 -9.86 0.18 -5.00
C THR A 396 -11.01 -0.01 -5.97
N GLY A 397 -11.06 0.77 -7.05
CA GLY A 397 -12.06 0.59 -8.10
C GLY A 397 -11.92 -0.74 -8.85
N LEU A 398 -10.69 -1.22 -9.09
CA LEU A 398 -10.46 -2.55 -9.69
C LEU A 398 -10.89 -3.70 -8.76
N LEU A 399 -10.67 -3.57 -7.45
CA LEU A 399 -11.20 -4.50 -6.45
C LEU A 399 -12.73 -4.49 -6.48
N ALA A 400 -13.34 -3.31 -6.53
CA ALA A 400 -14.79 -3.15 -6.69
C ALA A 400 -15.30 -3.84 -7.96
N ARG A 401 -14.58 -3.71 -9.09
CA ARG A 401 -14.89 -4.41 -10.35
C ARG A 401 -14.78 -5.92 -10.23
N SER A 402 -13.79 -6.43 -9.49
CA SER A 402 -13.59 -7.86 -9.28
C SER A 402 -14.71 -8.46 -8.42
N ILE A 403 -15.16 -7.74 -7.39
CA ILE A 403 -16.26 -8.15 -6.50
C ILE A 403 -17.61 -8.09 -7.24
N SER A 404 -17.93 -6.95 -7.85
CA SER A 404 -19.24 -6.68 -8.43
C SER A 404 -19.45 -7.22 -9.84
N GLN A 405 -18.36 -7.50 -10.55
CA GLN A 405 -18.35 -7.74 -11.99
C GLN A 405 -18.91 -6.57 -12.82
N ARG A 406 -18.87 -5.34 -12.25
CA ARG A 406 -19.48 -4.14 -12.78
C ARG A 406 -18.52 -2.93 -12.81
N TRP A 407 -18.26 -2.38 -14.00
CA TRP A 407 -17.52 -1.14 -14.24
C TRP A 407 -18.25 0.09 -13.69
N GLN A 408 -19.58 0.07 -13.63
CA GLN A 408 -20.32 1.16 -12.98
C GLN A 408 -19.95 1.27 -11.49
N VAL A 409 -19.85 0.13 -10.80
CA VAL A 409 -19.41 0.09 -9.39
C VAL A 409 -17.95 0.51 -9.27
N ALA A 410 -17.09 0.07 -10.18
CA ALA A 410 -15.68 0.47 -10.22
C ALA A 410 -15.49 1.99 -10.36
N PHE A 411 -16.23 2.60 -11.28
CA PHE A 411 -16.22 4.04 -11.50
C PHE A 411 -16.69 4.80 -10.26
N TRP A 412 -17.85 4.45 -9.69
CA TRP A 412 -18.36 5.13 -8.49
C TRP A 412 -17.48 4.90 -7.26
N SER A 413 -16.86 3.72 -7.11
CA SER A 413 -15.84 3.50 -6.08
C SER A 413 -14.63 4.41 -6.27
N LEU A 414 -14.16 4.60 -7.50
CA LEU A 414 -13.07 5.53 -7.81
C LEU A 414 -13.45 6.97 -7.49
N VAL A 415 -14.64 7.42 -7.91
CA VAL A 415 -15.15 8.77 -7.61
C VAL A 415 -15.25 8.99 -6.10
N PHE A 416 -15.84 8.04 -5.36
CA PHE A 416 -16.01 8.18 -3.91
C PHE A 416 -14.69 8.21 -3.15
N ILE A 417 -13.69 7.38 -3.52
CA ILE A 417 -12.40 7.41 -2.83
C ILE A 417 -11.57 8.65 -3.19
N VAL A 418 -11.67 9.16 -4.42
CA VAL A 418 -11.04 10.43 -4.83
C VAL A 418 -11.66 11.59 -4.06
N LEU A 419 -12.99 11.62 -3.97
CA LEU A 419 -13.75 12.63 -3.24
C LEU A 419 -13.86 12.34 -1.74
N SER A 420 -12.94 11.53 -1.19
CA SER A 420 -12.80 11.31 0.25
C SER A 420 -11.65 12.16 0.78
N PRO A 421 -11.91 13.36 1.35
CA PRO A 421 -10.86 14.35 1.54
C PRO A 421 -9.73 13.88 2.45
N ARG A 422 -10.03 13.03 3.45
CA ARG A 422 -9.00 12.44 4.33
C ARG A 422 -8.06 11.48 3.62
N ILE A 423 -8.59 10.56 2.82
CA ILE A 423 -7.76 9.64 2.04
C ILE A 423 -6.97 10.41 0.99
N PHE A 424 -7.60 11.38 0.32
CA PHE A 424 -6.94 12.21 -0.67
C PHE A 424 -5.79 13.02 -0.06
N GLY A 425 -6.02 13.72 1.05
CA GLY A 425 -4.98 14.49 1.73
C GLY A 425 -3.83 13.62 2.24
N HIS A 426 -4.13 12.48 2.87
CA HIS A 426 -3.08 11.54 3.28
C HIS A 426 -2.30 10.95 2.12
N SER A 427 -2.92 10.80 0.95
CA SER A 427 -2.26 10.26 -0.22
C SER A 427 -1.06 11.09 -0.68
N MET A 428 -0.98 12.37 -0.31
CA MET A 428 0.06 13.26 -0.81
C MET A 428 1.36 13.18 -0.02
N ASN A 429 1.31 12.88 1.28
CA ASN A 429 2.48 12.95 2.15
C ASN A 429 2.48 11.93 3.31
N ASN A 430 1.71 10.84 3.21
CA ASN A 430 1.75 9.74 4.18
C ASN A 430 2.61 8.56 3.71
N PRO A 431 3.88 8.45 4.17
CA PRO A 431 4.82 7.42 3.71
C PRO A 431 4.55 6.01 4.27
N LYS A 432 3.52 5.80 5.11
CA LYS A 432 3.27 4.51 5.76
C LYS A 432 1.87 3.98 5.55
N ASP A 433 0.84 4.73 5.98
CA ASP A 433 -0.53 4.21 5.97
C ASP A 433 -1.06 4.03 4.54
N ILE A 434 -0.65 4.91 3.61
CA ILE A 434 -1.09 4.85 2.21
C ILE A 434 -0.39 3.73 1.43
N PRO A 435 0.96 3.58 1.48
CA PRO A 435 1.61 2.40 0.92
C PRO A 435 1.11 1.08 1.51
N PHE A 436 0.83 1.04 2.82
CA PHE A 436 0.22 -0.13 3.46
C PHE A 436 -1.18 -0.41 2.93
N ALA A 437 -2.04 0.62 2.84
CA ALA A 437 -3.38 0.51 2.28
C ALA A 437 -3.36 0.04 0.82
N PHE A 438 -2.43 0.55 0.01
CA PHE A 438 -2.24 0.11 -1.37
C PHE A 438 -1.91 -1.38 -1.42
N GLY A 439 -0.89 -1.82 -0.68
CA GLY A 439 -0.53 -3.23 -0.61
C GLY A 439 -1.67 -4.11 -0.12
N TYR A 440 -2.48 -3.62 0.83
CA TYR A 440 -3.63 -4.35 1.38
C TYR A 440 -4.71 -4.55 0.32
N VAL A 441 -5.12 -3.49 -0.39
CA VAL A 441 -6.09 -3.55 -1.49
C VAL A 441 -5.55 -4.40 -2.65
N LEU A 442 -4.27 -4.27 -2.99
CA LEU A 442 -3.60 -5.08 -4.01
C LEU A 442 -3.68 -6.58 -3.67
N SER A 443 -3.37 -6.92 -2.42
CA SER A 443 -3.46 -8.29 -1.91
C SER A 443 -4.88 -8.82 -2.00
N LEU A 444 -5.88 -8.04 -1.58
CA LEU A 444 -7.28 -8.44 -1.66
C LEU A 444 -7.77 -8.61 -3.10
N LEU A 445 -7.36 -7.73 -4.02
CA LEU A 445 -7.69 -7.85 -5.44
C LEU A 445 -7.17 -9.15 -6.04
N PHE A 446 -5.89 -9.47 -5.80
CA PHE A 446 -5.31 -10.69 -6.34
C PHE A 446 -5.75 -11.95 -5.60
N MET A 447 -6.06 -11.86 -4.31
CA MET A 447 -6.74 -12.92 -3.57
C MET A 447 -8.11 -13.22 -4.16
N MET A 448 -8.88 -12.17 -4.46
CA MET A 448 -10.17 -12.30 -5.11
C MET A 448 -10.06 -12.95 -6.49
N ASN A 449 -9.11 -12.48 -7.30
CA ASN A 449 -8.85 -13.04 -8.62
C ASN A 449 -8.33 -14.48 -8.57
N PHE A 450 -7.56 -14.84 -7.53
CA PHE A 450 -7.10 -16.21 -7.28
C PHE A 450 -8.27 -17.13 -7.01
N ILE A 451 -9.12 -16.77 -6.04
CA ILE A 451 -10.24 -17.62 -5.62
C ILE A 451 -11.28 -17.77 -6.73
N ARG A 452 -11.61 -16.69 -7.45
CA ARG A 452 -12.59 -16.73 -8.55
C ARG A 452 -12.17 -17.62 -9.72
N LYS A 453 -10.86 -17.83 -9.91
CA LYS A 453 -10.31 -18.67 -10.99
C LYS A 453 -10.01 -20.10 -10.53
N LEU A 454 -10.30 -20.46 -9.28
CA LEU A 454 -10.26 -21.87 -8.87
C LEU A 454 -11.23 -22.69 -9.74
N PRO A 455 -10.84 -23.93 -10.12
CA PRO A 455 -9.70 -24.71 -9.62
C PRO A 455 -8.34 -24.44 -10.29
N LYS A 456 -8.28 -23.55 -11.29
CA LYS A 456 -7.05 -23.25 -12.04
C LYS A 456 -6.66 -21.78 -11.83
N PRO A 457 -6.07 -21.43 -10.68
CA PRO A 457 -5.74 -20.04 -10.38
C PRO A 457 -4.77 -19.50 -11.44
N SER A 458 -4.98 -18.26 -11.90
CA SER A 458 -4.08 -17.67 -12.89
C SER A 458 -2.75 -17.29 -12.28
N PHE A 459 -1.69 -17.44 -13.07
CA PHE A 459 -0.34 -17.03 -12.72
C PHE A 459 -0.24 -15.57 -12.23
N GLN A 460 -0.94 -14.63 -12.87
CA GLN A 460 -1.00 -13.23 -12.43
C GLN A 460 -1.55 -13.06 -11.01
N SER A 461 -2.51 -13.90 -10.60
CA SER A 461 -3.05 -13.85 -9.24
C SER A 461 -2.04 -14.33 -8.21
N VAL A 462 -1.21 -15.32 -8.58
CA VAL A 462 -0.12 -15.83 -7.72
C VAL A 462 0.95 -14.77 -7.52
N VAL A 463 1.46 -14.19 -8.62
CA VAL A 463 2.49 -13.12 -8.53
C VAL A 463 1.94 -11.89 -7.83
N GLY A 464 0.72 -11.45 -8.17
CA GLY A 464 0.08 -10.31 -7.54
C GLY A 464 -0.13 -10.50 -6.03
N LEU A 465 -0.45 -11.72 -5.58
CA LEU A 465 -0.51 -12.05 -4.15
C LEU A 465 0.86 -11.95 -3.48
N ILE A 466 1.91 -12.50 -4.10
CA ILE A 466 3.29 -12.42 -3.58
C ILE A 466 3.73 -10.95 -3.45
N LEU A 467 3.47 -10.13 -4.47
CA LEU A 467 3.78 -8.71 -4.47
C LEU A 467 2.98 -7.93 -3.41
N GLY A 468 1.68 -8.19 -3.30
CA GLY A 468 0.83 -7.58 -2.28
C GLY A 468 1.28 -7.91 -0.85
N LEU A 469 1.58 -9.18 -0.58
CA LEU A 469 2.12 -9.62 0.71
C LEU A 469 3.50 -9.00 0.98
N THR A 470 4.36 -8.96 -0.03
CA THR A 470 5.68 -8.32 0.05
C THR A 470 5.55 -6.86 0.47
N ILE A 471 4.75 -6.06 -0.27
CA ILE A 471 4.57 -4.64 0.05
C ILE A 471 3.98 -4.47 1.45
N THR A 472 2.90 -5.17 1.78
CA THR A 472 2.22 -4.96 3.08
C THR A 472 3.12 -5.29 4.27
N ILE A 473 3.78 -6.45 4.27
CA ILE A 473 4.67 -6.88 5.36
C ILE A 473 5.87 -5.92 5.48
N ASN A 474 6.42 -5.46 4.35
CA ASN A 474 7.57 -4.57 4.33
C ASN A 474 7.23 -3.11 4.70
N ILE A 475 5.96 -2.73 4.75
CA ILE A 475 5.55 -1.43 5.32
C ILE A 475 5.14 -1.59 6.80
N ARG A 476 4.38 -2.64 7.13
CA ARG A 476 3.98 -2.97 8.51
C ARG A 476 3.84 -4.46 8.71
N VAL A 477 4.36 -4.95 9.84
CA VAL A 477 4.25 -6.37 10.24
C VAL A 477 2.80 -6.86 10.32
N GLY A 478 1.82 -5.98 10.57
CA GLY A 478 0.39 -6.30 10.52
C GLY A 478 -0.08 -6.88 9.18
N GLY A 479 0.65 -6.64 8.09
CA GLY A 479 0.42 -7.26 6.78
C GLY A 479 0.46 -8.79 6.80
N ILE A 480 1.14 -9.39 7.79
CA ILE A 480 1.14 -10.85 8.01
C ILE A 480 -0.27 -11.41 8.18
N LEU A 481 -1.26 -10.63 8.65
CA LEU A 481 -2.66 -11.05 8.77
C LEU A 481 -3.31 -11.42 7.43
N LEU A 482 -2.76 -10.97 6.29
CA LEU A 482 -3.26 -11.36 4.97
C LEU A 482 -2.95 -12.81 4.61
N ILE A 483 -1.94 -13.42 5.26
CA ILE A 483 -1.62 -14.84 5.09
C ILE A 483 -2.77 -15.71 5.59
N PRO A 484 -3.20 -15.64 6.88
CA PRO A 484 -4.35 -16.43 7.32
C PRO A 484 -5.63 -16.07 6.57
N TYR A 485 -5.79 -14.84 6.07
CA TYR A 485 -6.93 -14.49 5.21
C TYR A 485 -6.91 -15.29 3.90
N LEU A 486 -5.76 -15.42 3.26
CA LEU A 486 -5.60 -16.22 2.04
C LEU A 486 -6.04 -17.67 2.27
N PHE A 487 -5.62 -18.29 3.38
CA PHE A 487 -6.03 -19.65 3.73
C PHE A 487 -7.52 -19.73 4.08
N LEU A 488 -8.01 -18.84 4.94
CA LEU A 488 -9.40 -18.78 5.37
C LEU A 488 -10.34 -18.63 4.18
N PHE A 489 -10.02 -17.71 3.27
CA PHE A 489 -10.87 -17.42 2.13
C PHE A 489 -10.79 -18.49 1.05
N THR A 490 -9.62 -19.06 0.81
CA THR A 490 -9.48 -20.21 -0.10
C THR A 490 -10.26 -21.42 0.42
N GLY A 491 -10.12 -21.75 1.73
CA GLY A 491 -10.87 -22.83 2.36
C GLY A 491 -12.38 -22.57 2.35
N GLY A 492 -12.80 -21.36 2.73
CA GLY A 492 -14.19 -20.92 2.66
C GLY A 492 -14.77 -21.01 1.25
N ALA A 493 -13.99 -20.74 0.21
CA ALA A 493 -14.43 -20.91 -1.17
C ALA A 493 -14.73 -22.37 -1.51
N PHE A 494 -13.91 -23.34 -1.08
CA PHE A 494 -14.22 -24.75 -1.31
C PHE A 494 -15.48 -25.23 -0.56
N VAL A 495 -15.73 -24.70 0.63
CA VAL A 495 -16.89 -25.07 1.46
C VAL A 495 -18.17 -24.41 0.95
N LEU A 496 -18.12 -23.11 0.66
CA LEU A 496 -19.32 -22.30 0.37
C LEU A 496 -19.66 -22.21 -1.12
N ASN A 497 -18.70 -22.43 -2.03
CA ASN A 497 -18.93 -22.34 -3.47
C ASN A 497 -19.26 -23.73 -4.05
N LYS A 498 -20.53 -23.98 -4.37
CA LYS A 498 -21.03 -25.27 -4.88
C LYS A 498 -20.18 -25.91 -6.00
N PRO A 499 -19.71 -25.17 -7.02
CA PRO A 499 -18.86 -25.72 -8.09
C PRO A 499 -17.49 -26.22 -7.62
N LEU A 500 -16.98 -25.75 -6.47
CA LEU A 500 -15.68 -26.15 -5.93
C LEU A 500 -15.78 -27.34 -4.96
N GLN A 501 -16.95 -27.62 -4.41
CA GLN A 501 -17.16 -28.71 -3.45
C GLN A 501 -16.72 -30.10 -3.95
N PRO A 502 -16.88 -30.49 -5.24
CA PRO A 502 -16.36 -31.77 -5.73
C PRO A 502 -14.86 -31.96 -5.55
N TYR A 503 -14.07 -30.87 -5.57
CA TYR A 503 -12.61 -30.90 -5.41
C TYR A 503 -12.18 -31.16 -3.96
N LEU A 504 -13.06 -30.98 -2.97
CA LEU A 504 -12.77 -31.33 -1.57
C LEU A 504 -12.52 -32.83 -1.39
N LYS A 505 -13.06 -33.68 -2.27
CA LYS A 505 -12.84 -35.13 -2.24
C LYS A 505 -11.55 -35.55 -2.96
N GLN A 506 -10.89 -34.62 -3.68
CA GLN A 506 -9.69 -34.90 -4.46
C GLN A 506 -8.42 -34.56 -3.66
N PHE A 507 -7.97 -35.49 -2.81
CA PHE A 507 -6.86 -35.25 -1.89
C PHE A 507 -5.57 -34.75 -2.58
N GLY A 508 -5.19 -35.35 -3.72
CA GLY A 508 -4.01 -34.93 -4.47
C GLY A 508 -4.11 -33.49 -5.03
N TYR A 509 -5.31 -33.01 -5.32
CA TYR A 509 -5.53 -31.63 -5.73
C TYR A 509 -5.47 -30.66 -4.54
N LEU A 510 -6.02 -31.03 -3.39
CA LEU A 510 -5.91 -30.24 -2.16
C LEU A 510 -4.45 -30.05 -1.73
N ILE A 511 -3.61 -31.09 -1.85
CA ILE A 511 -2.17 -30.97 -1.61
C ILE A 511 -1.54 -29.94 -2.57
N LYS A 512 -1.85 -30.00 -3.87
CA LYS A 512 -1.32 -29.04 -4.85
C LYS A 512 -1.69 -27.59 -4.51
N ILE A 513 -2.94 -27.34 -4.14
CA ILE A 513 -3.37 -26.01 -3.71
C ILE A 513 -2.69 -25.62 -2.40
N GLY A 514 -2.59 -26.53 -1.42
CA GLY A 514 -1.87 -26.28 -0.17
C GLY A 514 -0.41 -25.88 -0.38
N LEU A 515 0.31 -26.61 -1.24
CA LEU A 515 1.70 -26.29 -1.63
C LEU A 515 1.79 -24.95 -2.35
N LEU A 516 0.82 -24.60 -3.20
CA LEU A 516 0.78 -23.30 -3.87
C LEU A 516 0.56 -22.16 -2.86
N LEU A 517 -0.34 -22.33 -1.88
CA LEU A 517 -0.55 -21.35 -0.82
C LEU A 517 0.70 -21.18 0.05
N LEU A 518 1.41 -22.27 0.34
CA LEU A 518 2.69 -22.23 1.06
C LEU A 518 3.77 -21.52 0.24
N LEU A 519 3.83 -21.74 -1.08
CA LEU A 519 4.75 -21.04 -1.97
C LEU A 519 4.48 -19.52 -1.98
N ILE A 520 3.21 -19.13 -2.14
CA ILE A 520 2.79 -17.72 -2.10
C ILE A 520 3.18 -17.07 -0.77
N THR A 521 2.90 -17.77 0.33
CA THR A 521 3.20 -17.31 1.69
C THR A 521 4.70 -17.20 1.92
N GLY A 522 5.48 -18.21 1.53
CA GLY A 522 6.93 -18.24 1.68
C GLY A 522 7.60 -17.13 0.89
N LEU A 523 7.28 -16.99 -0.40
CA LEU A 523 7.85 -15.93 -1.25
C LEU A 523 7.39 -14.54 -0.81
N GLY A 524 6.11 -14.38 -0.45
CA GLY A 524 5.58 -13.11 0.06
C GLY A 524 6.21 -12.67 1.38
N TYR A 525 6.46 -13.61 2.29
CA TYR A 525 7.17 -13.33 3.55
C TYR A 525 8.65 -13.01 3.32
N LEU A 526 9.35 -13.78 2.48
CA LEU A 526 10.76 -13.52 2.14
C LEU A 526 10.93 -12.15 1.49
N GLY A 527 10.05 -11.77 0.55
CA GLY A 527 10.02 -10.41 0.01
C GLY A 527 9.69 -9.36 1.09
N GLY A 528 8.75 -9.68 1.98
CA GLY A 528 8.33 -8.82 3.10
C GLY A 528 9.43 -8.51 4.12
N VAL A 529 10.45 -9.37 4.27
CA VAL A 529 11.59 -9.14 5.17
C VAL A 529 12.84 -8.61 4.45
N MET A 530 12.89 -8.67 3.11
CA MET A 530 14.07 -8.30 2.32
C MET A 530 14.68 -6.94 2.71
N TYR A 531 13.86 -5.89 2.74
CA TYR A 531 14.26 -4.53 3.14
C TYR A 531 14.02 -4.22 4.62
N TRP A 532 14.01 -5.24 5.48
CA TRP A 532 13.75 -5.09 6.92
C TRP A 532 14.95 -5.59 7.74
N PRO A 533 15.95 -4.72 8.02
CA PRO A 533 17.20 -5.10 8.70
C PRO A 533 16.98 -5.89 9.99
N PHE A 534 16.06 -5.44 10.85
CA PHE A 534 15.78 -6.10 12.12
C PHE A 534 15.21 -7.52 11.96
N ALA A 535 14.30 -7.73 11.00
CA ALA A 535 13.76 -9.06 10.71
C ALA A 535 14.80 -9.95 10.02
N ASN A 536 15.66 -9.40 9.17
CA ASN A 536 16.76 -10.14 8.54
C ASN A 536 17.74 -10.70 9.59
N GLU A 537 18.09 -9.92 10.61
CA GLU A 537 19.01 -10.40 11.67
C GLU A 537 18.40 -11.43 12.62
N ASN A 538 17.08 -11.39 12.82
CA ASN A 538 16.40 -12.20 13.84
C ASN A 538 15.46 -13.27 13.24
N GLY A 539 15.39 -13.38 11.92
CA GLY A 539 14.47 -14.26 11.20
C GLY A 539 13.01 -14.09 11.66
N ILE A 540 12.30 -15.22 11.76
CA ILE A 540 10.89 -15.27 12.19
C ILE A 540 10.71 -14.73 13.62
N ALA A 541 11.72 -14.88 14.49
CA ALA A 541 11.66 -14.34 15.85
C ALA A 541 11.58 -12.81 15.85
N GLY A 542 12.28 -12.14 14.92
CA GLY A 542 12.20 -10.69 14.72
C GLY A 542 10.80 -10.22 14.35
N ALA A 543 10.18 -10.86 13.35
CA ALA A 543 8.80 -10.54 12.94
C ALA A 543 7.78 -10.79 14.08
N ARG A 544 7.93 -11.88 14.84
CA ARG A 544 7.06 -12.17 16.00
C ARG A 544 7.21 -11.11 17.10
N LEU A 545 8.44 -10.69 17.39
CA LEU A 545 8.71 -9.62 18.36
C LEU A 545 8.12 -8.28 17.89
N ALA A 546 8.27 -7.95 16.62
CA ALA A 546 7.69 -6.73 16.05
C ALA A 546 6.16 -6.74 16.11
N LEU A 547 5.51 -7.86 15.78
CA LEU A 547 4.07 -7.99 15.89
C LEU A 547 3.58 -7.82 17.34
N ALA A 548 4.30 -8.42 18.31
CA ALA A 548 3.97 -8.31 19.73
C ALA A 548 4.13 -6.87 20.26
N GLU A 549 5.20 -6.18 19.87
CA GLU A 549 5.49 -4.81 20.32
C GLU A 549 4.54 -3.79 19.67
N MET A 550 4.22 -3.94 18.37
CA MET A 550 3.26 -3.06 17.70
C MET A 550 1.83 -3.23 18.21
N SER A 551 1.45 -4.44 18.65
CA SER A 551 0.12 -4.67 19.22
C SER A 551 -0.08 -3.98 20.57
N ASN A 552 1.02 -3.74 21.31
CA ASN A 552 1.04 -3.15 22.66
C ASN A 552 1.90 -1.88 22.71
N PHE A 553 1.75 -1.03 21.69
CA PHE A 553 2.64 0.11 21.46
C PHE A 553 2.72 1.03 22.70
N SER A 554 3.92 1.19 23.26
CA SER A 554 4.15 1.77 24.60
C SER A 554 4.25 3.30 24.64
N THR A 555 4.34 3.97 23.49
CA THR A 555 4.44 5.43 23.44
C THR A 555 3.04 6.03 23.36
N GLY A 556 2.60 6.64 24.45
CA GLY A 556 1.34 7.39 24.45
C GLY A 556 1.56 8.82 23.94
N ILE A 557 0.70 9.26 23.03
CA ILE A 557 0.62 10.65 22.58
C ILE A 557 -0.62 11.28 23.22
N ARG A 558 -0.47 12.49 23.76
CA ARG A 558 -1.59 13.26 24.30
C ARG A 558 -2.32 13.96 23.16
N MET A 559 -3.63 13.80 23.11
CA MET A 559 -4.48 14.33 22.05
C MET A 559 -5.82 14.82 22.62
N ILE A 560 -6.51 15.67 21.85
CA ILE A 560 -7.86 16.15 22.19
C ILE A 560 -8.89 15.18 21.58
N TRP A 561 -9.80 14.68 22.41
CA TRP A 561 -10.86 13.77 22.06
C TRP A 561 -12.17 14.15 22.77
N ASN A 562 -13.22 14.49 22.03
CA ASN A 562 -14.49 15.02 22.56
C ASN A 562 -14.29 16.23 23.48
N GLY A 563 -13.28 17.04 23.20
CA GLY A 563 -12.93 18.17 24.04
C GLY A 563 -12.32 17.75 25.37
N GLU A 564 -11.82 16.53 25.53
CA GLU A 564 -11.05 16.09 26.69
C GLU A 564 -9.65 15.64 26.26
N HIS A 565 -8.68 15.71 27.18
CA HIS A 565 -7.33 15.22 26.89
C HIS A 565 -7.24 13.73 27.14
N TYR A 566 -7.04 12.98 26.07
CA TYR A 566 -6.81 11.55 26.14
C TYR A 566 -5.35 11.24 25.80
N TRP A 567 -4.84 10.20 26.45
CA TRP A 567 -3.64 9.54 25.99
C TRP A 567 -4.04 8.43 25.02
N SER A 568 -3.27 8.28 23.95
CA SER A 568 -3.52 7.29 22.89
C SER A 568 -3.63 5.83 23.36
N ASP A 569 -3.10 5.53 24.54
CA ASP A 569 -3.17 4.23 25.24
C ASP A 569 -4.38 4.08 26.18
N PHE A 570 -5.26 5.09 26.27
CA PHE A 570 -6.44 5.12 27.17
C PHE A 570 -7.74 5.47 26.42
N LEU A 571 -7.82 5.11 25.14
CA LEU A 571 -8.96 5.48 24.31
C LEU A 571 -10.18 4.59 24.54
N PRO A 572 -11.40 5.15 24.41
CA PRO A 572 -12.61 4.35 24.49
C PRO A 572 -12.70 3.36 23.33
N TRP A 573 -13.37 2.22 23.56
CA TRP A 573 -13.52 1.14 22.57
C TRP A 573 -14.16 1.62 21.25
N TYR A 574 -14.99 2.66 21.29
CA TYR A 574 -15.68 3.22 20.12
C TYR A 574 -14.88 4.31 19.40
N TYR A 575 -13.65 4.64 19.83
CA TYR A 575 -12.83 5.71 19.27
C TYR A 575 -12.71 5.64 17.74
N ILE A 576 -12.29 4.48 17.23
CA ILE A 576 -12.06 4.29 15.80
C ILE A 576 -13.38 4.28 15.01
N ILE A 577 -14.43 3.67 15.57
CA ILE A 577 -15.78 3.62 14.97
C ILE A 577 -16.32 5.05 14.81
N LYS A 578 -16.23 5.86 15.86
CA LYS A 578 -16.65 7.26 15.82
C LYS A 578 -15.83 8.07 14.82
N TRP A 579 -14.52 7.86 14.72
CA TRP A 579 -13.71 8.53 13.70
C TRP A 579 -14.18 8.24 12.28
N PHE A 580 -14.42 6.97 11.92
CA PHE A 580 -15.04 6.65 10.63
C PHE A 580 -16.41 7.33 10.48
N GLY A 581 -17.22 7.39 11.55
CA GLY A 581 -18.53 8.03 11.55
C GLY A 581 -18.53 9.56 11.36
N ILE A 582 -17.48 10.28 11.79
CA ILE A 582 -17.41 11.75 11.69
C ILE A 582 -16.51 12.26 10.58
N ALA A 583 -15.61 11.43 10.05
CA ALA A 583 -14.61 11.81 9.05
C ALA A 583 -14.84 11.21 7.65
N THR A 584 -15.88 10.41 7.48
CA THR A 584 -16.28 9.83 6.19
C THR A 584 -17.42 10.64 5.59
N PRO A 585 -17.38 11.05 4.30
CA PRO A 585 -18.49 11.73 3.64
C PRO A 585 -19.84 11.02 3.83
N ALA A 586 -20.90 11.78 4.08
CA ALA A 586 -22.23 11.24 4.43
C ALA A 586 -22.74 10.19 3.43
N VAL A 587 -22.55 10.42 2.13
CA VAL A 587 -22.97 9.49 1.05
C VAL A 587 -22.30 8.12 1.15
N ILE A 588 -21.04 8.06 1.57
CA ILE A 588 -20.32 6.80 1.76
C ILE A 588 -20.86 6.07 3.00
N LEU A 589 -21.14 6.78 4.10
CA LEU A 589 -21.72 6.17 5.30
C LEU A 589 -23.10 5.57 5.04
N ILE A 590 -23.99 6.34 4.39
CA ILE A 590 -25.32 5.86 4.01
C ILE A 590 -25.20 4.63 3.11
N GLY A 591 -24.41 4.70 2.04
CA GLY A 591 -24.24 3.59 1.11
C GLY A 591 -23.65 2.33 1.78
N ALA A 592 -22.66 2.49 2.65
CA ALA A 592 -22.03 1.38 3.37
C ALA A 592 -23.02 0.73 4.35
N GLY A 593 -23.84 1.52 5.04
CA GLY A 593 -24.93 1.02 5.91
C GLY A 593 -25.97 0.19 5.15
N MET A 594 -26.16 0.46 3.86
CA MET A 594 -27.07 -0.29 2.98
C MET A 594 -26.48 -1.61 2.43
N PHE A 595 -25.24 -1.98 2.78
CA PHE A 595 -24.55 -3.13 2.20
C PHE A 595 -25.16 -4.50 2.58
N ALA A 596 -26.10 -4.55 3.54
CA ALA A 596 -26.88 -5.76 3.77
C ALA A 596 -27.74 -6.15 2.55
N LEU A 597 -28.18 -5.18 1.74
CA LEU A 597 -29.03 -5.41 0.56
C LEU A 597 -28.40 -6.37 -0.47
N PRO A 598 -27.17 -6.16 -0.96
CA PRO A 598 -26.53 -7.10 -1.89
C PRO A 598 -26.29 -8.49 -1.29
N VAL A 599 -25.95 -8.58 0.00
CA VAL A 599 -25.72 -9.86 0.70
C VAL A 599 -26.97 -10.74 0.67
N VAL A 600 -28.14 -10.13 0.84
CA VAL A 600 -29.43 -10.81 0.80
C VAL A 600 -29.82 -11.17 -0.63
N LYS A 601 -29.71 -10.22 -1.57
CA LYS A 601 -30.24 -10.37 -2.95
C LYS A 601 -29.41 -11.28 -3.86
N ASP A 602 -28.07 -11.25 -3.79
CA ASP A 602 -27.21 -12.03 -4.69
C ASP A 602 -26.61 -13.24 -3.95
N THR A 603 -27.41 -14.31 -3.89
CA THR A 603 -27.07 -15.58 -3.23
C THR A 603 -25.85 -16.27 -3.84
N LYS A 604 -25.61 -16.08 -5.15
CA LYS A 604 -24.50 -16.72 -5.87
C LYS A 604 -23.15 -16.14 -5.45
N ASN A 605 -23.08 -14.82 -5.24
CA ASN A 605 -21.86 -14.13 -4.83
C ASN A 605 -21.83 -13.80 -3.33
N ARG A 606 -22.80 -14.27 -2.53
CA ARG A 606 -22.94 -13.95 -1.10
C ARG A 606 -21.64 -14.08 -0.29
N TRP A 607 -20.89 -15.17 -0.51
CA TRP A 607 -19.64 -15.41 0.21
C TRP A 607 -18.57 -14.34 -0.07
N LEU A 608 -18.56 -13.76 -1.28
CA LEU A 608 -17.67 -12.65 -1.65
C LEU A 608 -17.98 -11.39 -0.85
N PHE A 609 -19.26 -11.11 -0.63
CA PHE A 609 -19.68 -9.97 0.18
C PHE A 609 -19.34 -10.19 1.66
N LEU A 610 -19.48 -11.42 2.17
CA LEU A 610 -19.07 -11.76 3.53
C LEU A 610 -17.55 -11.58 3.72
N MET A 611 -16.74 -11.98 2.75
CA MET A 611 -15.29 -11.71 2.78
C MET A 611 -15.00 -10.21 2.75
N THR A 612 -15.72 -9.45 1.92
CA THR A 612 -15.57 -7.99 1.86
C THR A 612 -15.87 -7.36 3.23
N ILE A 613 -17.00 -7.72 3.86
CA ILE A 613 -17.35 -7.27 5.22
C ILE A 613 -16.25 -7.67 6.21
N PHE A 614 -15.80 -8.92 6.18
CA PHE A 614 -14.76 -9.41 7.07
C PHE A 614 -13.47 -8.58 6.96
N THR A 615 -13.01 -8.29 5.74
CA THR A 615 -11.80 -7.47 5.53
C THR A 615 -11.93 -6.03 6.03
N GLY A 616 -13.13 -5.46 6.02
CA GLY A 616 -13.37 -4.13 6.58
C GLY A 616 -13.56 -4.12 8.10
N VAL A 617 -14.22 -5.13 8.65
CA VAL A 617 -14.67 -5.14 10.06
C VAL A 617 -13.66 -5.81 10.98
N PHE A 618 -13.06 -6.93 10.57
CA PHE A 618 -12.18 -7.71 11.45
C PHE A 618 -10.98 -6.92 11.97
N PRO A 619 -10.24 -6.14 11.15
CA PRO A 619 -9.09 -5.40 11.66
C PRO A 619 -9.46 -4.40 12.75
N VAL A 620 -10.59 -3.71 12.58
CA VAL A 620 -11.14 -2.76 13.55
C VAL A 620 -11.53 -3.49 14.84
N PHE A 621 -12.30 -4.57 14.71
CA PHE A 621 -12.72 -5.40 15.84
C PHE A 621 -11.53 -5.98 16.62
N TYR A 622 -10.53 -6.51 15.91
CA TYR A 622 -9.32 -7.08 16.50
C TYR A 622 -8.53 -6.05 17.31
N ALA A 623 -8.38 -4.82 16.79
CA ALA A 623 -7.69 -3.77 17.51
C ALA A 623 -8.44 -3.31 18.77
N ILE A 624 -9.78 -3.27 18.72
CA ILE A 624 -10.62 -3.00 19.89
C ILE A 624 -10.43 -4.10 20.94
N LEU A 625 -10.50 -5.37 20.53
CA LEU A 625 -10.29 -6.51 21.45
C LEU A 625 -8.89 -6.52 22.09
N LYS A 626 -7.87 -6.04 21.37
CA LYS A 626 -6.50 -5.96 21.88
C LYS A 626 -6.22 -4.71 22.71
N GLY A 627 -7.13 -3.74 22.75
CA GLY A 627 -6.88 -2.45 23.40
C GLY A 627 -5.67 -1.72 22.80
N SER A 628 -5.47 -1.84 21.48
CA SER A 628 -4.30 -1.27 20.81
C SER A 628 -4.27 0.25 20.95
N SER A 629 -3.08 0.82 21.18
CA SER A 629 -2.88 2.27 21.24
C SER A 629 -3.14 2.92 19.88
N LEU A 630 -4.11 3.84 19.81
CA LEU A 630 -4.48 4.56 18.59
C LEU A 630 -4.32 6.06 18.79
N TYR A 631 -4.02 6.81 17.74
CA TYR A 631 -3.92 8.27 17.81
C TYR A 631 -4.14 8.88 16.43
N ASP A 632 -4.24 10.21 16.36
CA ASP A 632 -4.31 10.97 15.11
C ASP A 632 -5.45 10.52 14.18
N GLY A 633 -6.61 10.19 14.77
CA GLY A 633 -7.83 9.85 14.04
C GLY A 633 -7.91 8.42 13.52
N MET A 634 -8.46 8.28 12.31
CA MET A 634 -8.63 7.01 11.58
C MET A 634 -7.37 6.55 10.82
N ARG A 635 -6.26 7.28 10.96
CA ARG A 635 -5.04 7.17 10.15
C ARG A 635 -4.47 5.74 10.10
N HIS A 636 -4.42 5.07 11.24
CA HIS A 636 -3.90 3.69 11.32
C HIS A 636 -4.77 2.65 10.61
N PHE A 637 -6.01 3.00 10.26
CA PHE A 637 -6.98 2.13 9.58
C PHE A 637 -7.38 2.63 8.20
N LEU A 638 -6.61 3.53 7.57
CA LEU A 638 -6.93 3.99 6.20
C LEU A 638 -7.01 2.83 5.19
N PHE A 639 -6.36 1.69 5.46
CA PHE A 639 -6.47 0.47 4.65
C PHE A 639 -7.86 -0.20 4.68
N VAL A 640 -8.67 0.06 5.70
CA VAL A 640 -10.06 -0.41 5.79
C VAL A 640 -11.01 0.49 4.99
N TYR A 641 -10.68 1.77 4.84
CA TYR A 641 -11.55 2.75 4.19
C TYR A 641 -11.92 2.41 2.73
N PRO A 642 -11.01 1.91 1.86
CA PRO A 642 -11.36 1.37 0.54
C PRO A 642 -12.52 0.38 0.56
N ILE A 643 -12.60 -0.47 1.59
CA ILE A 643 -13.66 -1.48 1.71
C ILE A 643 -15.01 -0.82 1.97
N LEU A 644 -15.05 0.21 2.84
CA LEU A 644 -16.26 1.01 3.07
C LEU A 644 -16.73 1.72 1.80
N VAL A 645 -15.80 2.25 1.00
CA VAL A 645 -16.11 2.89 -0.29
C VAL A 645 -16.70 1.88 -1.28
N ILE A 646 -16.13 0.68 -1.37
CA ILE A 646 -16.65 -0.39 -2.24
C ILE A 646 -18.06 -0.78 -1.80
N MET A 647 -18.28 -0.96 -0.49
CA MET A 647 -19.59 -1.26 0.06
C MET A 647 -20.62 -0.18 -0.31
N ALA A 648 -20.25 1.10 -0.17
CA ALA A 648 -21.12 2.21 -0.51
C ALA A 648 -21.49 2.26 -2.00
N ALA A 649 -20.48 2.24 -2.88
CA ALA A 649 -20.67 2.29 -4.32
C ALA A 649 -21.52 1.11 -4.81
N TYR A 650 -21.29 -0.10 -4.29
CA TYR A 650 -22.08 -1.26 -4.67
C TYR A 650 -23.54 -1.07 -4.31
N SER A 651 -23.85 -0.73 -3.04
CA SER A 651 -25.23 -0.60 -2.56
C SER A 651 -26.02 0.44 -3.34
N ILE A 652 -25.41 1.60 -3.60
CA ILE A 652 -26.04 2.71 -4.32
C ILE A 652 -26.29 2.30 -5.78
N VAL A 653 -25.32 1.72 -6.47
CA VAL A 653 -25.50 1.24 -7.86
C VAL A 653 -26.55 0.13 -7.93
N LEU A 654 -26.58 -0.77 -6.96
CA LEU A 654 -27.61 -1.81 -6.87
C LEU A 654 -29.00 -1.20 -6.71
N LEU A 655 -29.14 -0.19 -5.85
CA LEU A 655 -30.39 0.51 -5.61
C LEU A 655 -30.87 1.21 -6.89
N MET A 656 -30.02 2.03 -7.52
CA MET A 656 -30.34 2.74 -8.76
C MET A 656 -30.81 1.79 -9.87
N ASN A 657 -30.18 0.62 -9.97
CA ASN A 657 -30.51 -0.38 -10.98
C ASN A 657 -31.65 -1.34 -10.57
N SER A 658 -32.19 -1.23 -9.34
CA SER A 658 -33.30 -2.07 -8.87
C SER A 658 -34.67 -1.59 -9.37
N PHE A 659 -34.78 -0.34 -9.85
CA PHE A 659 -36.04 0.25 -10.31
C PHE A 659 -36.20 0.11 -11.82
N LYS A 660 -37.42 -0.21 -12.28
CA LYS A 660 -37.75 -0.38 -13.71
C LYS A 660 -37.79 0.94 -14.49
N SER A 661 -37.97 2.07 -13.82
CA SER A 661 -38.09 3.39 -14.45
C SER A 661 -36.72 3.93 -14.88
N LYS A 662 -36.64 4.42 -16.13
CA LYS A 662 -35.43 5.09 -16.67
C LYS A 662 -35.12 6.42 -15.98
N LEU A 663 -36.09 7.03 -15.29
CA LEU A 663 -35.90 8.29 -14.55
C LEU A 663 -35.16 8.10 -13.22
N VAL A 664 -35.24 6.91 -12.61
CA VAL A 664 -34.64 6.66 -11.29
C VAL A 664 -33.11 6.69 -11.33
N PRO A 665 -32.41 6.07 -12.31
CA PRO A 665 -30.97 6.25 -12.43
C PRO A 665 -30.56 7.70 -12.63
N ILE A 666 -31.32 8.49 -13.41
CA ILE A 666 -31.03 9.91 -13.64
C ILE A 666 -31.18 10.72 -12.34
N GLY A 667 -32.32 10.57 -11.66
CA GLY A 667 -32.56 11.22 -10.37
C GLY A 667 -31.54 10.79 -9.30
N GLY A 668 -31.16 9.52 -9.28
CA GLY A 668 -30.12 8.99 -8.40
C GLY A 668 -28.74 9.60 -8.68
N THR A 669 -28.37 9.79 -9.96
CA THR A 669 -27.12 10.48 -10.33
C THR A 669 -27.15 11.96 -9.94
N ILE A 670 -28.28 12.66 -10.11
CA ILE A 670 -28.43 14.05 -9.67
C ILE A 670 -28.28 14.14 -8.15
N LEU A 671 -28.96 13.26 -7.40
CA LEU A 671 -28.86 13.21 -5.94
C LEU A 671 -27.41 12.93 -5.50
N LEU A 672 -26.70 12.02 -6.17
CA LEU A 672 -25.29 11.77 -5.90
C LEU A 672 -24.45 13.03 -6.11
N ALA A 673 -24.63 13.75 -7.22
CA ALA A 673 -23.92 15.00 -7.49
C ALA A 673 -24.18 16.04 -6.39
N LEU A 674 -25.42 16.18 -5.93
CA LEU A 674 -25.77 17.07 -4.82
C LEU A 674 -25.09 16.66 -3.50
N THR A 675 -25.10 15.37 -3.16
CA THR A 675 -24.43 14.88 -1.93
C THR A 675 -22.91 14.98 -1.97
N LEU A 676 -22.31 14.97 -3.17
CA LEU A 676 -20.87 15.12 -3.36
C LEU A 676 -20.41 16.58 -3.38
N TYR A 677 -21.33 17.55 -3.46
CA TYR A 677 -20.98 18.97 -3.44
C TYR A 677 -20.17 19.36 -2.19
N SER A 678 -20.59 18.89 -1.01
CA SER A 678 -19.93 19.22 0.25
C SER A 678 -18.47 18.74 0.32
N PRO A 679 -18.13 17.45 0.08
CA PRO A 679 -16.73 17.03 0.06
C PRO A 679 -15.93 17.70 -1.07
N ILE A 680 -16.53 17.98 -2.23
CA ILE A 680 -15.86 18.73 -3.31
C ILE A 680 -15.52 20.16 -2.86
N ARG A 681 -16.50 20.90 -2.33
CA ARG A 681 -16.30 22.26 -1.79
C ARG A 681 -15.17 22.24 -0.76
N TRP A 682 -15.22 21.29 0.18
CA TRP A 682 -14.19 21.14 1.20
C TRP A 682 -12.80 20.96 0.57
N MET A 683 -12.66 20.01 -0.37
CA MET A 683 -11.37 19.73 -1.00
C MET A 683 -10.75 20.96 -1.67
N VAL A 684 -11.58 21.86 -2.22
CA VAL A 684 -11.16 23.12 -2.84
C VAL A 684 -10.75 24.15 -1.79
N ILE A 685 -11.63 24.48 -0.84
CA ILE A 685 -11.36 25.57 0.12
C ILE A 685 -10.25 25.22 1.11
N SER A 686 -10.09 23.92 1.38
CA SER A 686 -9.14 23.45 2.38
C SER A 686 -7.79 23.13 1.79
N HIS A 687 -7.61 23.14 0.46
CA HIS A 687 -6.35 22.75 -0.17
C HIS A 687 -5.17 23.58 0.40
N PRO A 688 -4.04 22.96 0.81
CA PRO A 688 -3.66 21.53 0.73
C PRO A 688 -3.93 20.72 2.02
N ASN A 689 -4.86 21.14 2.87
CA ASN A 689 -5.20 20.56 4.19
C ASN A 689 -6.46 19.67 4.19
N GLN A 690 -6.74 18.94 3.11
CA GLN A 690 -7.96 18.11 2.96
C GLN A 690 -8.14 17.06 4.07
N TYR A 691 -7.04 16.61 4.70
CA TYR A 691 -7.10 15.60 5.76
C TYR A 691 -7.75 16.07 7.07
N ILE A 692 -8.03 17.37 7.20
CA ILE A 692 -8.71 17.97 8.36
C ILE A 692 -10.26 17.81 8.26
N TYR A 693 -10.76 17.10 7.25
CA TYR A 693 -12.20 16.96 6.98
C TYR A 693 -13.03 16.36 8.12
N PHE A 694 -14.19 16.96 8.37
CA PHE A 694 -15.29 16.40 9.14
C PHE A 694 -16.57 16.49 8.32
N ASN A 695 -17.41 15.47 8.42
CA ASN A 695 -18.58 15.34 7.56
C ASN A 695 -19.76 16.22 8.00
N GLU A 696 -20.78 16.21 7.15
CA GLU A 696 -21.97 17.04 7.24
C GLU A 696 -22.82 16.68 8.46
N PHE A 697 -22.92 15.38 8.78
CA PHE A 697 -23.66 14.90 9.95
C PHE A 697 -23.02 15.35 11.26
N PHE A 698 -21.70 15.54 11.27
CA PHE A 698 -20.98 16.06 12.42
C PHE A 698 -20.97 17.59 12.51
N GLY A 699 -21.43 18.31 11.48
CA GLY A 699 -21.39 19.78 11.44
C GLY A 699 -20.06 20.37 10.96
N GLY A 700 -19.23 19.58 10.27
CA GLY A 700 -17.98 20.06 9.68
C GLY A 700 -16.88 20.40 10.69
N VAL A 701 -15.82 21.06 10.19
CA VAL A 701 -14.63 21.40 11.00
C VAL A 701 -14.93 22.42 12.10
N ALA A 702 -15.92 23.29 11.89
CA ALA A 702 -16.35 24.29 12.87
C ALA A 702 -16.80 23.65 14.19
N ASN A 703 -17.57 22.55 14.12
CA ASN A 703 -17.96 21.80 15.31
C ASN A 703 -16.79 21.03 15.96
N ALA A 704 -15.74 20.74 15.18
CA ALA A 704 -14.56 20.04 15.68
C ALA A 704 -13.56 20.94 16.42
N HIS A 705 -13.60 22.27 16.20
CA HIS A 705 -12.58 23.24 16.64
C HIS A 705 -12.15 23.10 18.11
N ASN A 706 -13.10 22.86 19.01
CA ASN A 706 -12.84 22.72 20.46
C ASN A 706 -12.75 21.26 20.93
N SER A 707 -13.10 20.30 20.06
CA SER A 707 -13.29 18.91 20.44
C SER A 707 -12.20 17.96 19.93
N TYR A 708 -11.46 18.37 18.89
CA TYR A 708 -10.44 17.56 18.23
C TYR A 708 -9.29 18.43 17.71
N GLU A 709 -8.11 17.84 17.57
CA GLU A 709 -7.01 18.52 16.86
C GLU A 709 -7.33 18.59 15.36
N THR A 710 -7.17 19.78 14.77
CA THR A 710 -7.40 20.02 13.34
C THR A 710 -6.13 19.67 12.54
N ASP A 711 -5.08 20.50 12.63
CA ASP A 711 -3.77 20.19 12.05
C ASP A 711 -2.88 19.44 13.04
N TYR A 712 -3.15 18.15 13.19
CA TYR A 712 -2.30 17.28 13.99
C TYR A 712 -0.98 16.90 13.27
N TRP A 713 -0.82 17.11 11.97
CA TRP A 713 0.36 16.63 11.24
C TRP A 713 1.38 17.71 10.90
N MET A 714 1.03 18.96 11.20
CA MET A 714 1.79 20.17 10.88
C MET A 714 1.92 20.41 9.37
N ASN A 715 0.97 19.88 8.57
CA ASN A 715 0.97 20.02 7.11
C ASN A 715 0.88 21.48 6.68
N SER A 716 0.08 22.28 7.41
CA SER A 716 -0.16 23.67 7.05
C SER A 716 1.03 24.60 7.29
N THR A 717 2.12 24.10 7.88
CA THR A 717 3.32 24.88 8.15
C THR A 717 4.03 25.38 6.89
N LYS A 718 3.85 24.71 5.74
CA LYS A 718 4.37 25.19 4.45
C LYS A 718 3.77 26.54 4.07
N GLU A 719 2.44 26.63 4.07
CA GLU A 719 1.67 27.85 3.79
C GLU A 719 2.07 28.98 4.77
N ALA A 720 2.22 28.64 6.05
CA ALA A 720 2.63 29.60 7.08
C ALA A 720 4.06 30.14 6.88
N CYS A 721 5.02 29.28 6.51
CA CYS A 721 6.39 29.71 6.23
C CYS A 721 6.46 30.58 4.98
N GLN A 722 5.74 30.19 3.92
CA GLN A 722 5.66 31.00 2.70
C GLN A 722 5.09 32.39 3.00
N TRP A 723 4.03 32.47 3.81
CA TRP A 723 3.48 33.75 4.24
C TRP A 723 4.52 34.62 4.97
N ILE A 724 5.34 34.04 5.86
CA ILE A 724 6.42 34.77 6.55
C ILE A 724 7.44 35.33 5.55
N ILE A 725 7.89 34.51 4.61
CA ILE A 725 8.84 34.91 3.56
C ILE A 725 8.31 36.11 2.77
N ASP A 726 7.03 36.05 2.41
CA ASP A 726 6.42 37.05 1.53
C ASP A 726 6.05 38.35 2.26
N ASN A 727 5.76 38.30 3.57
CA ASN A 727 5.12 39.41 4.30
C ASN A 727 5.95 40.00 5.45
N VAL A 728 6.99 39.34 5.95
CA VAL A 728 7.83 39.86 7.04
C VAL A 728 9.00 40.66 6.44
N PRO A 729 9.04 42.00 6.59
CA PRO A 729 10.06 42.85 5.95
C PRO A 729 11.49 42.47 6.34
N GLU A 730 11.71 42.12 7.60
CA GLU A 730 13.02 41.75 8.15
C GLU A 730 13.62 40.52 7.44
N VAL A 731 12.77 39.64 6.88
CA VAL A 731 13.23 38.49 6.07
C VAL A 731 13.88 39.00 4.78
N LYS A 732 13.21 39.91 4.07
CA LYS A 732 13.68 40.48 2.79
C LYS A 732 14.86 41.44 2.97
N GLU A 733 14.91 42.13 4.11
CA GLU A 733 16.01 43.02 4.48
C GLU A 733 17.27 42.27 4.95
N GLY A 734 17.22 40.94 5.07
CA GLY A 734 18.36 40.14 5.54
C GLY A 734 18.66 40.29 7.03
N LYS A 735 17.74 40.87 7.82
CA LYS A 735 17.89 41.01 9.27
C LYS A 735 17.67 39.65 9.94
N GLU A 736 18.48 39.35 10.97
CA GLU A 736 18.29 38.14 11.75
C GLU A 736 16.96 38.20 12.49
N ILE A 737 16.10 37.21 12.27
CA ILE A 737 14.86 37.01 13.03
C ILE A 737 14.77 35.59 13.56
N ARG A 738 14.08 35.42 14.69
CA ARG A 738 13.85 34.11 15.30
C ARG A 738 12.38 33.72 15.24
N VAL A 739 12.09 32.57 14.65
CA VAL A 739 10.73 32.05 14.47
C VAL A 739 10.47 30.90 15.44
N ALA A 740 9.71 31.15 16.50
CA ALA A 740 9.32 30.13 17.47
C ALA A 740 8.21 29.24 16.94
N THR A 741 8.38 27.93 17.06
CA THR A 741 7.38 26.97 16.58
C THR A 741 7.47 25.62 17.30
N GLN A 742 6.37 24.88 17.27
CA GLN A 742 6.35 23.46 17.66
C GLN A 742 6.72 22.51 16.50
N ALA A 743 6.74 23.01 15.26
CA ALA A 743 7.04 22.26 14.04
C ALA A 743 8.49 22.50 13.57
N PHE A 744 9.44 22.46 14.49
CA PHE A 744 10.81 22.97 14.28
C PHE A 744 11.51 22.41 13.04
N ILE A 745 11.42 21.10 12.80
CA ILE A 745 12.17 20.46 11.71
C ILE A 745 11.62 20.86 10.34
N SER A 746 10.29 20.87 10.14
CA SER A 746 9.69 21.29 8.86
C SER A 746 9.91 22.78 8.63
N VAL A 747 9.70 23.62 9.64
CA VAL A 747 9.96 25.05 9.55
C VAL A 747 11.43 25.34 9.24
N LYS A 748 12.37 24.60 9.83
CA LYS A 748 13.79 24.70 9.50
C LYS A 748 14.08 24.35 8.04
N HIS A 749 13.39 23.37 7.49
CA HIS A 749 13.55 22.97 6.09
C HIS A 749 13.09 24.07 5.13
N TYR A 750 11.95 24.70 5.39
CA TYR A 750 11.43 25.76 4.49
C TYR A 750 12.23 27.07 4.52
N PHE A 751 13.06 27.28 5.54
CA PHE A 751 13.94 28.44 5.64
C PHE A 751 15.40 28.14 5.26
N LEU A 752 15.70 27.03 4.59
CA LEU A 752 17.07 26.69 4.18
C LEU A 752 17.73 27.79 3.32
N ASP A 753 16.95 28.41 2.42
CA ASP A 753 17.42 29.49 1.54
C ASP A 753 17.41 30.88 2.22
N TYR A 754 16.94 30.97 3.47
CA TYR A 754 16.82 32.21 4.25
C TYR A 754 17.64 32.12 5.54
N PRO A 755 18.98 32.17 5.47
CA PRO A 755 19.85 31.93 6.62
C PRO A 755 19.70 32.96 7.74
N ASN A 756 19.13 34.14 7.46
CA ASN A 756 18.77 35.16 8.44
C ASN A 756 17.55 34.76 9.30
N VAL A 757 16.73 33.81 8.85
CA VAL A 757 15.62 33.27 9.63
C VAL A 757 16.10 32.10 10.47
N LYS A 758 16.00 32.23 11.79
CA LYS A 758 16.43 31.22 12.78
C LYS A 758 15.20 30.57 13.44
N PRO A 759 14.77 29.38 12.99
CA PRO A 759 13.72 28.63 13.68
C PRO A 759 14.15 28.29 15.11
N VAL A 760 13.20 28.33 16.05
CA VAL A 760 13.42 28.00 17.47
C VAL A 760 12.32 27.04 17.91
N TYR A 761 12.71 25.85 18.39
CA TYR A 761 11.74 24.92 18.97
C TYR A 761 11.17 25.49 20.28
N THR A 762 9.84 25.58 20.35
CA THR A 762 9.12 25.94 21.58
C THR A 762 7.89 25.06 21.73
N ARG A 763 7.65 24.57 22.96
CA ARG A 763 6.33 24.05 23.30
C ARG A 763 5.36 25.23 23.46
N TYR A 764 4.10 25.01 23.12
CA TYR A 764 3.07 26.06 23.18
C TYR A 764 3.00 26.80 24.53
N HIS A 765 3.17 26.08 25.65
CA HIS A 765 3.10 26.63 27.01
C HIS A 765 4.46 27.02 27.59
N GLU A 766 5.54 27.01 26.78
CA GLU A 766 6.89 27.37 27.20
C GLU A 766 7.48 28.52 26.38
N ARG A 767 6.65 29.21 25.58
CA ARG A 767 7.09 30.25 24.62
C ARG A 767 7.89 31.35 25.29
N VAL A 768 7.47 31.80 26.48
CA VAL A 768 8.13 32.89 27.21
C VAL A 768 9.59 32.55 27.55
N LYS A 769 9.94 31.26 27.68
CA LYS A 769 11.27 30.81 28.08
C LYS A 769 12.33 30.98 26.99
N SER A 770 11.91 31.01 25.73
CA SER A 770 12.81 31.05 24.57
C SER A 770 12.94 32.47 24.03
N ASN A 771 14.04 32.80 23.36
CA ASN A 771 14.23 34.08 22.69
C ASN A 771 13.75 33.98 21.23
N TRP A 772 12.75 34.77 20.85
CA TRP A 772 12.14 34.74 19.52
C TRP A 772 11.42 36.05 19.19
N ASP A 773 11.24 36.34 17.90
CA ASP A 773 10.65 37.56 17.36
C ASP A 773 9.25 37.31 16.78
N TYR A 774 9.11 36.20 16.03
CA TYR A 774 7.87 35.77 15.40
C TYR A 774 7.46 34.38 15.88
N GLY A 775 6.16 34.14 16.08
CA GLY A 775 5.61 32.85 16.48
C GLY A 775 4.87 32.21 15.31
N LEU A 776 5.12 30.95 15.01
CA LEU A 776 4.38 30.13 14.04
C LEU A 776 3.84 28.91 14.77
N TYR A 777 2.53 28.89 15.00
CA TYR A 777 1.88 27.83 15.77
C TYR A 777 0.74 27.16 15.00
N VAL A 778 0.47 25.90 15.35
CA VAL A 778 -0.72 25.13 14.92
C VAL A 778 -1.45 24.58 16.15
N THR A 779 -2.63 23.99 16.01
CA THR A 779 -3.45 23.53 17.16
C THR A 779 -2.89 22.30 17.89
N ARG A 780 -1.94 21.55 17.29
CA ARG A 780 -1.35 20.36 17.91
C ARG A 780 -0.71 20.69 19.26
N PHE A 781 -0.94 19.87 20.28
CA PHE A 781 -0.39 20.03 21.64
C PHE A 781 -0.84 21.29 22.40
N VAL A 782 -1.83 22.03 21.88
CA VAL A 782 -2.46 23.16 22.59
C VAL A 782 -3.50 22.62 23.57
N ASN A 783 -3.61 23.21 24.76
CA ASN A 783 -4.63 22.80 25.72
C ASN A 783 -6.03 23.26 25.28
N ARG A 784 -7.03 22.39 25.34
CA ARG A 784 -8.44 22.73 25.05
C ARG A 784 -8.93 24.05 25.65
N GLY A 785 -8.60 24.32 26.92
CA GLY A 785 -9.13 25.49 27.63
C GLY A 785 -8.56 26.77 27.03
N PHE A 786 -7.34 26.68 26.48
CA PHE A 786 -6.71 27.78 25.77
C PHE A 786 -7.35 28.00 24.39
N ILE A 787 -7.79 26.92 23.73
CA ILE A 787 -8.59 27.02 22.50
C ILE A 787 -9.96 27.66 22.79
N ALA A 788 -10.64 27.21 23.85
CA ALA A 788 -11.96 27.72 24.23
C ALA A 788 -11.96 29.16 24.80
N SER A 789 -10.84 29.61 25.39
CA SER A 789 -10.75 30.90 26.09
C SER A 789 -10.05 32.01 25.30
N ASP A 790 -10.01 31.92 23.96
CA ASP A 790 -9.34 32.90 23.07
C ASP A 790 -7.84 33.14 23.44
N LEU A 791 -7.19 32.12 24.01
CA LEU A 791 -5.73 32.12 24.19
C LEU A 791 -5.01 31.49 23.00
N TRP A 792 -5.75 30.82 22.13
CA TRP A 792 -5.33 30.35 20.81
C TRP A 792 -6.01 31.20 19.73
N PRO A 793 -5.27 31.73 18.75
CA PRO A 793 -3.81 31.70 18.64
C PRO A 793 -3.06 32.60 19.65
N PRO A 794 -1.78 32.31 19.96
CA PRO A 794 -1.05 32.97 21.04
C PRO A 794 -0.45 34.32 20.64
N GLY A 795 -0.37 35.24 21.59
CA GLY A 795 0.30 36.54 21.41
C GLY A 795 -0.69 37.69 21.24
N ALA A 796 -0.26 38.89 21.61
CA ALA A 796 -1.10 40.09 21.56
C ALA A 796 -1.33 40.57 20.11
N GLU A 797 -0.29 40.51 19.27
CA GLU A 797 -0.34 40.90 17.86
C GLU A 797 -0.42 39.67 16.94
N LYS A 798 -1.63 39.37 16.47
CA LYS A 798 -1.91 38.29 15.50
C LYS A 798 -1.70 38.82 14.09
N LEU A 799 -0.51 38.64 13.51
CA LEU A 799 -0.17 39.13 12.16
C LEU A 799 -0.99 38.42 11.07
N LYS A 800 -1.15 37.10 11.19
CA LYS A 800 -1.96 36.30 10.29
C LYS A 800 -2.55 35.11 11.01
N VAL A 801 -3.85 34.87 10.80
CA VAL A 801 -4.52 33.62 11.17
C VAL A 801 -5.13 33.04 9.90
N ARG A 802 -4.83 31.77 9.62
CA ARG A 802 -5.48 31.05 8.53
C ARG A 802 -6.66 30.28 9.07
N GLU A 803 -7.84 30.64 8.59
CA GLU A 803 -9.08 29.98 8.94
C GLU A 803 -9.66 29.22 7.74
N ILE A 804 -10.32 28.11 8.04
CA ILE A 804 -11.14 27.33 7.10
C ILE A 804 -12.49 27.12 7.78
N ASP A 805 -13.58 27.60 7.17
CA ASP A 805 -14.94 27.57 7.74
C ASP A 805 -14.98 28.04 9.21
N GLY A 806 -14.35 29.19 9.49
CA GLY A 806 -14.29 29.82 10.82
C GLY A 806 -13.40 29.11 11.84
N THR A 807 -12.61 28.11 11.42
CA THR A 807 -11.70 27.36 12.30
C THR A 807 -10.24 27.75 12.03
N PRO A 808 -9.53 28.34 13.01
CA PRO A 808 -8.10 28.59 12.94
C PRO A 808 -7.28 27.31 12.79
N ILE A 809 -6.46 27.24 11.75
CA ILE A 809 -5.57 26.10 11.43
C ILE A 809 -4.15 26.39 11.90
N TRP A 810 -3.62 27.55 11.49
CA TRP A 810 -2.31 28.04 11.89
C TRP A 810 -2.35 29.55 12.08
N ALA A 811 -1.39 30.06 12.85
CA ALA A 811 -1.22 31.48 13.05
C ALA A 811 0.24 31.89 13.09
N VAL A 812 0.49 33.08 12.57
CA VAL A 812 1.75 33.81 12.69
C VAL A 812 1.52 35.04 13.57
N THR A 813 2.31 35.17 14.62
CA THR A 813 2.19 36.26 15.60
C THR A 813 3.52 36.98 15.80
N LYS A 814 3.45 38.24 16.23
CA LYS A 814 4.64 39.04 16.58
C LYS A 814 4.80 39.08 18.08
N ARG A 815 6.03 38.94 18.55
CA ARG A 815 6.36 39.08 19.96
C ARG A 815 6.59 40.55 20.32
N SER A 816 6.02 40.99 21.43
CA SER A 816 6.31 42.31 21.99
C SER A 816 7.73 42.41 22.54
N GLU A 817 8.30 43.62 22.52
CA GLU A 817 9.63 43.89 23.08
C GLU A 817 9.71 43.61 24.59
N ILE A 818 8.61 43.79 25.32
CA ILE A 818 8.54 43.47 26.74
C ILE A 818 8.57 41.94 26.94
N ASN A 819 7.78 41.18 26.18
CA ASN A 819 7.74 39.71 26.29
C ASN A 819 9.09 39.07 25.93
N LYS A 820 9.92 39.69 25.07
CA LYS A 820 11.31 39.25 24.76
C LYS A 820 12.23 39.21 26.00
N LYS A 821 11.87 39.84 27.12
CA LYS A 821 12.62 39.74 28.38
C LYS A 821 12.47 38.37 29.07
N GLY A 822 11.54 37.51 28.65
CA GLY A 822 11.27 36.21 29.29
C GLY A 822 12.48 35.30 29.57
N PRO A 823 13.44 35.13 28.64
CA PRO A 823 14.68 34.39 28.90
C PRO A 823 15.53 34.99 30.03
N LYS A 824 15.47 36.31 30.26
CA LYS A 824 16.15 36.97 31.38
C LYS A 824 15.53 36.59 32.73
N ALA A 825 14.22 36.35 32.79
CA ALA A 825 13.56 35.82 33.99
C ALA A 825 14.07 34.40 34.32
N ILE A 826 14.23 33.55 33.30
CA ILE A 826 14.81 32.20 33.49
C ILE A 826 16.30 32.27 33.89
N ALA A 827 17.06 33.20 33.32
CA ALA A 827 18.46 33.40 33.70
C ALA A 827 18.58 33.87 35.16
N ALA A 828 17.72 34.79 35.61
CA ALA A 828 17.65 35.22 37.01
C ALA A 828 17.33 34.05 37.96
N LEU A 829 16.42 33.14 37.58
CA LEU A 829 16.17 31.92 38.33
C LEU A 829 17.43 31.05 38.47
N LYS A 830 18.15 30.81 37.37
CA LYS A 830 19.38 30.01 37.41
C LYS A 830 20.45 30.65 38.32
N ALA A 831 20.45 31.98 38.39
CA ALA A 831 21.28 32.75 39.30
C ALA A 831 20.74 32.82 40.75
N LYS A 832 19.64 32.11 41.07
CA LYS A 832 18.95 32.10 42.36
C LYS A 832 18.44 33.48 42.81
N ASP A 833 18.05 34.33 41.86
CA ASP A 833 17.45 35.65 42.10
C ASP A 833 15.96 35.65 41.68
N PRO A 834 15.05 35.17 42.55
CA PRO A 834 13.63 35.09 42.22
C PRO A 834 12.94 36.47 42.21
N ALA A 835 13.42 37.46 42.96
CA ALA A 835 12.84 38.80 42.99
C ALA A 835 12.97 39.50 41.62
N LYS A 836 14.15 39.40 41.01
CA LYS A 836 14.38 39.90 39.64
C LYS A 836 13.56 39.14 38.60
N ALA A 837 13.42 37.82 38.75
CA ALA A 837 12.59 37.01 37.86
C ALA A 837 11.10 37.42 37.93
N ILE A 838 10.57 37.63 39.13
CA ILE A 838 9.18 38.09 39.36
C ILE A 838 8.96 39.47 38.73
N THR A 839 9.88 40.42 38.96
CA THR A 839 9.78 41.77 38.37
C THR A 839 9.66 41.73 36.85
N ILE A 840 10.52 40.94 36.19
CA ILE A 840 10.48 40.77 34.74
C ILE A 840 9.15 40.13 34.29
N LEU A 841 8.67 39.11 35.00
CA LEU A 841 7.41 38.44 34.64
C LEU A 841 6.19 39.34 34.86
N ASP A 842 6.15 40.13 35.94
CA ASP A 842 5.08 41.10 36.18
C ASP A 842 5.03 42.17 35.08
N GLU A 843 6.18 42.63 34.55
CA GLU A 843 6.21 43.48 33.36
C GLU A 843 5.60 42.79 32.13
N ILE A 844 5.95 41.53 31.90
CA ILE A 844 5.43 40.73 30.76
C ILE A 844 3.91 40.53 30.88
N ILE A 845 3.40 40.28 32.08
CA ILE A 845 1.96 40.10 32.32
C ILE A 845 1.20 41.42 32.19
N LYS A 846 1.80 42.55 32.55
CA LYS A 846 1.18 43.86 32.30
C LYS A 846 1.05 44.15 30.81
N ASP A 847 2.06 43.79 30.01
CA ASP A 847 2.04 43.93 28.54
C ASP A 847 1.06 42.96 27.87
N ASN A 848 1.04 41.70 28.34
CA ASN A 848 0.13 40.68 27.84
C ASN A 848 -0.50 39.87 28.99
N PRO A 849 -1.65 40.31 29.53
CA PRO A 849 -2.32 39.64 30.65
C PRO A 849 -2.79 38.22 30.34
N LYS A 850 -2.90 37.89 29.05
CA LYS A 850 -3.31 36.58 28.53
C LYS A 850 -2.12 35.63 28.29
N ASP A 851 -0.88 36.01 28.59
CA ASP A 851 0.27 35.10 28.45
C ASP A 851 0.28 34.04 29.55
N GLU A 852 -0.36 32.90 29.28
CA GLU A 852 -0.49 31.78 30.20
C GLU A 852 0.86 31.13 30.56
N SER A 853 1.83 31.21 29.64
CA SER A 853 3.17 30.67 29.87
C SER A 853 3.96 31.52 30.88
N ALA A 854 3.79 32.85 30.83
CA ALA A 854 4.36 33.77 31.80
C ALA A 854 3.64 33.69 33.15
N LEU A 855 2.30 33.59 33.16
CA LEU A 855 1.50 33.45 34.39
C LEU A 855 1.92 32.21 35.18
N LEU A 856 2.11 31.07 34.51
CA LEU A 856 2.50 29.83 35.19
C LEU A 856 3.88 29.94 35.86
N LEU A 857 4.84 30.60 35.21
CA LEU A 857 6.16 30.86 35.79
C LEU A 857 6.08 31.85 36.95
N LEU A 858 5.25 32.88 36.83
CA LEU A 858 5.04 33.89 37.87
C LEU A 858 4.51 33.24 39.15
N VAL A 859 3.51 32.36 39.02
CA VAL A 859 2.98 31.56 40.13
C VAL A 859 4.09 30.76 40.80
N GLN A 860 4.87 30.01 40.01
CA GLN A 860 5.93 29.16 40.53
C GLN A 860 6.93 29.96 41.38
N TYR A 861 7.31 31.16 40.95
CA TYR A 861 8.30 31.98 41.66
C TYR A 861 7.72 32.75 42.83
N LYS A 862 6.49 33.27 42.72
CA LYS A 862 5.80 33.92 43.85
C LYS A 862 5.59 32.94 45.01
N LEU A 863 5.22 31.69 44.72
CA LEU A 863 5.17 30.62 45.73
C LEU A 863 6.53 30.36 46.39
N GLN A 864 7.62 30.39 45.62
CA GLN A 864 8.97 30.14 46.14
C GLN A 864 9.46 31.24 47.10
N VAL A 865 9.07 32.50 46.88
CA VAL A 865 9.45 33.63 47.75
C VAL A 865 8.43 33.92 48.86
N GLY A 866 7.32 33.18 48.91
CA GLY A 866 6.25 33.38 49.90
C GLY A 866 5.26 34.50 49.59
N ASP A 867 5.22 35.03 48.36
CA ASP A 867 4.18 35.97 47.90
C ASP A 867 2.90 35.20 47.53
N TYR A 868 2.19 34.73 48.56
CA TYR A 868 0.99 33.92 48.40
C TYR A 868 -0.20 34.67 47.75
N PRO A 869 -0.53 35.93 48.12
CA PRO A 869 -1.63 36.65 47.49
C PRO A 869 -1.42 36.90 45.99
N GLY A 870 -0.19 37.27 45.60
CA GLY A 870 0.16 37.44 44.19
C GLY A 870 0.10 36.12 43.41
N ALA A 871 0.60 35.03 44.01
CA ALA A 871 0.51 33.69 43.42
C ALA A 871 -0.95 33.24 43.22
N LYS A 872 -1.83 33.50 44.20
CA LYS A 872 -3.25 33.14 44.14
C LYS A 872 -3.98 33.86 43.00
N THR A 873 -3.74 35.16 42.84
CA THR A 873 -4.35 35.97 41.78
C THR A 873 -3.98 35.45 40.39
N ALA A 874 -2.69 35.15 40.17
CA ALA A 874 -2.22 34.58 38.90
C ALA A 874 -2.76 33.15 38.66
N LEU A 875 -2.88 32.34 39.72
CA LEU A 875 -3.47 31.00 39.65
C LEU A 875 -4.96 31.02 39.29
N ASP A 876 -5.74 31.92 39.89
CA ASP A 876 -7.17 32.02 39.61
C ASP A 876 -7.42 32.45 38.17
N THR A 877 -6.57 33.33 37.64
CA THR A 877 -6.57 33.70 36.22
C THR A 877 -6.32 32.48 35.33
N LEU A 878 -5.30 31.66 35.64
CA LEU A 878 -5.00 30.45 34.87
C LEU A 878 -6.11 29.40 34.93
N LEU A 879 -6.71 29.20 36.11
CA LEU A 879 -7.80 28.23 36.30
C LEU A 879 -9.11 28.69 35.65
N ALA A 880 -9.33 30.01 35.54
CA ALA A 880 -10.44 30.57 34.76
C ALA A 880 -10.31 30.25 33.27
N TYR A 881 -9.09 30.26 32.71
CA TYR A 881 -8.86 29.89 31.31
C TYR A 881 -8.91 28.39 31.05
N SER A 882 -8.47 27.57 32.01
CA SER A 882 -8.51 26.12 31.87
C SER A 882 -8.57 25.41 33.21
N ASP A 883 -9.71 24.79 33.47
CA ASP A 883 -10.00 23.99 34.65
C ASP A 883 -9.33 22.61 34.66
N SER A 884 -8.67 22.25 33.56
CA SER A 884 -8.16 20.92 33.22
C SER A 884 -6.69 20.94 32.81
N TYR A 885 -6.03 22.11 32.89
CA TYR A 885 -4.60 22.21 32.68
C TYR A 885 -3.82 21.74 33.92
N SER A 886 -3.25 20.54 33.83
CA SER A 886 -2.61 19.84 34.96
C SER A 886 -1.49 20.64 35.65
N ASN A 887 -0.77 21.50 34.91
CA ASN A 887 0.27 22.33 35.51
C ASN A 887 -0.34 23.41 36.43
N SER A 888 -1.40 24.10 36.00
CA SER A 888 -2.10 25.08 36.83
C SER A 888 -2.76 24.43 38.04
N LEU A 889 -3.42 23.28 37.84
CA LEU A 889 -3.99 22.49 38.94
C LEU A 889 -2.93 22.03 39.93
N GLY A 890 -1.80 21.52 39.43
CA GLY A 890 -0.69 21.10 40.28
C GLY A 890 -0.06 22.26 41.06
N MET A 891 0.08 23.44 40.45
CA MET A 891 0.56 24.63 41.15
C MET A 891 -0.45 25.12 42.20
N MET A 892 -1.76 25.01 41.94
CA MET A 892 -2.79 25.26 42.96
C MET A 892 -2.70 24.26 44.11
N GLY A 893 -2.42 22.98 43.85
CA GLY A 893 -2.11 22.00 44.88
C GLY A 893 -0.93 22.42 45.77
N ILE A 894 0.17 22.89 45.16
CA ILE A 894 1.32 23.42 45.92
C ILE A 894 0.95 24.67 46.73
N TYR A 895 0.14 25.58 46.19
CA TYR A 895 -0.37 26.73 46.93
C TYR A 895 -1.16 26.29 48.17
N GLN A 896 -2.07 25.32 48.05
CA GLN A 896 -2.84 24.81 49.20
C GLN A 896 -1.93 24.20 50.26
N LEU A 897 -0.91 23.45 49.85
CA LEU A 897 0.06 22.84 50.76
C LEU A 897 0.91 23.87 51.53
N THR A 898 1.38 24.92 50.83
CA THR A 898 2.39 25.84 51.35
C THR A 898 1.79 27.10 52.00
N ALA A 899 0.79 27.70 51.38
CA ALA A 899 0.15 28.93 51.82
C ALA A 899 -1.04 28.67 52.75
N ALA A 900 -2.01 27.88 52.28
CA ALA A 900 -3.24 27.61 53.01
C ALA A 900 -3.06 26.55 54.12
N LYS A 901 -1.99 25.75 54.02
CA LYS A 901 -1.72 24.59 54.89
C LYS A 901 -2.89 23.60 54.93
N ASP A 902 -3.61 23.50 53.80
CA ASP A 902 -4.75 22.62 53.62
C ASP A 902 -4.32 21.39 52.80
N ASN A 903 -4.02 20.31 53.51
CA ASN A 903 -3.60 19.05 52.90
C ASN A 903 -4.74 18.38 52.11
N GLU A 904 -6.00 18.58 52.52
CA GLU A 904 -7.16 17.97 51.86
C GLU A 904 -7.44 18.67 50.54
N ALA A 905 -7.49 20.01 50.53
CA ALA A 905 -7.61 20.77 49.29
C ALA A 905 -6.42 20.52 48.35
N CYS A 906 -5.19 20.46 48.89
CA CYS A 906 -4.00 20.10 48.11
C CYS A 906 -4.18 18.75 47.39
N LYS A 907 -4.62 17.72 48.12
CA LYS A 907 -4.89 16.39 47.57
C LYS A 907 -5.95 16.44 46.47
N GLN A 908 -7.07 17.11 46.68
CA GLN A 908 -8.14 17.25 45.68
C GLN A 908 -7.64 17.88 44.37
N PHE A 909 -6.81 18.93 44.44
CA PHE A 909 -6.24 19.55 43.23
C PHE A 909 -5.28 18.62 42.50
N PHE A 910 -4.45 17.86 43.22
CA PHE A 910 -3.58 16.89 42.58
C PHE A 910 -4.34 15.70 42.00
N GLU A 911 -5.39 15.21 42.66
CA GLU A 911 -6.32 14.20 42.11
C GLU A 911 -6.99 14.72 40.83
N LYS A 912 -7.43 15.98 40.81
CA LYS A 912 -7.97 16.62 39.59
C LYS A 912 -6.89 16.74 38.51
N ALA A 913 -5.66 17.08 38.87
CA ALA A 913 -4.54 17.26 37.93
C ALA A 913 -4.13 15.93 37.27
N THR A 914 -4.05 14.84 38.05
CA THR A 914 -3.73 13.49 37.57
C THR A 914 -4.91 12.83 36.88
N GLY A 915 -6.15 13.17 37.26
CA GLY A 915 -7.36 12.81 36.51
C GLY A 915 -7.38 13.43 35.11
N ALA A 916 -7.05 14.73 34.99
CA ALA A 916 -6.96 15.42 33.70
C ALA A 916 -5.72 15.01 32.86
N ASN A 917 -4.70 14.43 33.49
CA ASN A 917 -3.52 13.90 32.83
C ASN A 917 -2.90 12.78 33.66
N ILE A 918 -3.24 11.54 33.35
CA ILE A 918 -2.73 10.37 34.09
C ILE A 918 -1.20 10.23 34.04
N LYS A 919 -0.50 10.84 33.07
CA LYS A 919 0.97 10.84 33.00
C LYS A 919 1.60 12.08 33.64
N TYR A 920 0.84 12.82 34.45
CA TYR A 920 1.36 13.95 35.22
C TYR A 920 2.19 13.48 36.41
N VAL A 921 3.44 13.10 36.14
CA VAL A 921 4.41 12.55 37.09
C VAL A 921 4.55 13.41 38.36
N PHE A 922 4.54 14.74 38.20
CA PHE A 922 4.62 15.67 39.33
C PHE A 922 3.43 15.49 40.28
N GLY A 923 2.21 15.36 39.76
CA GLY A 923 1.02 15.14 40.60
C GLY A 923 1.06 13.81 41.35
N HIS A 924 1.47 12.72 40.69
CA HIS A 924 1.60 11.40 41.33
C HIS A 924 2.63 11.39 42.45
N PHE A 925 3.77 12.05 42.27
CA PHE A 925 4.76 12.21 43.34
C PHE A 925 4.19 12.93 44.57
N HIS A 926 3.43 14.02 44.35
CA HIS A 926 2.83 14.78 45.45
C HIS A 926 1.67 14.04 46.12
N LEU A 927 0.82 13.33 45.37
CA LEU A 927 -0.21 12.44 45.94
C LEU A 927 0.42 11.35 46.80
N ALA A 928 1.47 10.70 46.31
CA ALA A 928 2.20 9.70 47.08
C ALA A 928 2.68 10.26 48.42
N ARG A 929 3.30 11.44 48.40
CA ARG A 929 3.78 12.11 49.61
C ARG A 929 2.63 12.43 50.57
N LEU A 930 1.50 12.93 50.09
CA LEU A 930 0.33 13.25 50.91
C LEU A 930 -0.27 11.99 51.56
N TYR A 931 -0.48 10.92 50.79
CA TYR A 931 -0.96 9.65 51.33
C TYR A 931 0.02 9.04 52.34
N ALA A 932 1.33 9.16 52.11
CA ALA A 932 2.34 8.74 53.08
C ALA A 932 2.27 9.54 54.39
N MET A 933 2.01 10.86 54.33
CA MET A 933 1.80 11.70 55.51
C MET A 933 0.54 11.28 56.30
N GLU A 934 -0.51 10.84 55.60
CA GLU A 934 -1.74 10.25 56.18
C GLU A 934 -1.54 8.81 56.67
N LYS A 935 -0.33 8.24 56.54
CA LYS A 935 -0.01 6.82 56.80
C LYS A 935 -0.81 5.84 55.93
N ASN A 936 -1.39 6.31 54.83
CA ASN A 936 -2.04 5.47 53.82
C ASN A 936 -1.00 4.91 52.85
N TRP A 937 -0.21 3.95 53.34
CA TRP A 937 0.92 3.39 52.60
C TRP A 937 0.51 2.70 51.29
N SER A 938 -0.69 2.11 51.23
CA SER A 938 -1.22 1.46 50.02
C SER A 938 -1.47 2.46 48.90
N LYS A 939 -2.25 3.52 49.15
CA LYS A 939 -2.49 4.57 48.14
C LYS A 939 -1.21 5.31 47.78
N SER A 940 -0.30 5.50 48.74
CA SER A 940 1.02 6.05 48.47
C SER A 940 1.81 5.18 47.49
N LEU A 941 1.76 3.85 47.64
CA LEU A 941 2.43 2.92 46.74
C LEU A 941 1.80 2.97 45.34
N GLU A 942 0.47 2.96 45.22
CA GLU A 942 -0.22 3.08 43.93
C GLU A 942 0.20 4.34 43.16
N ALA A 943 0.24 5.49 43.84
CA ALA A 943 0.70 6.74 43.25
C ALA A 943 2.19 6.69 42.85
N LEU A 944 3.05 6.00 43.62
CA LEU A 944 4.46 5.80 43.29
C LEU A 944 4.68 4.86 42.12
N GLU A 945 3.85 3.83 41.96
CA GLU A 945 3.87 2.95 40.80
C GLU A 945 3.47 3.72 39.54
N LEU A 946 2.48 4.61 39.61
CA LEU A 946 2.13 5.51 38.50
C LEU A 946 3.25 6.53 38.20
N PHE A 947 3.87 7.09 39.24
CA PHE A 947 5.05 7.95 39.12
C PHE A 947 6.19 7.24 38.38
N ASP A 948 6.55 6.02 38.77
CA ASP A 948 7.62 5.25 38.12
C ASP A 948 7.22 4.82 36.69
N LYS A 949 5.99 4.33 36.52
CA LYS A 949 5.46 3.87 35.22
C LYS A 949 5.57 4.95 34.14
N TYR A 950 5.35 6.22 34.50
CA TYR A 950 5.38 7.35 33.56
C TYR A 950 6.68 8.16 33.56
N GLY A 951 7.76 7.61 34.11
CA GLY A 951 9.10 8.18 33.98
C GLY A 951 9.46 9.17 35.09
N GLY A 952 9.17 8.81 36.34
CA GLY A 952 9.67 9.46 37.53
C GLY A 952 11.16 9.81 37.44
N LYS A 953 11.49 11.09 37.62
CA LYS A 953 12.88 11.60 37.52
C LYS A 953 13.52 11.91 38.87
N PRO A 954 12.84 12.55 39.85
CA PRO A 954 13.47 12.85 41.12
C PRO A 954 13.83 11.57 41.87
N ALA A 955 15.09 11.44 42.30
CA ALA A 955 15.52 10.36 43.19
C ALA A 955 14.67 10.28 44.48
N GLN A 956 14.18 11.44 44.92
CA GLN A 956 13.26 11.59 46.07
C GLN A 956 11.98 10.74 45.95
N GLY A 957 11.45 10.52 44.74
CA GLY A 957 10.30 9.64 44.54
C GLY A 957 10.65 8.18 44.81
N TYR A 958 11.84 7.76 44.41
CA TYR A 958 12.34 6.41 44.66
C TYR A 958 12.73 6.20 46.13
N ASP A 959 13.25 7.23 46.80
CA ASP A 959 13.48 7.22 48.25
C ASP A 959 12.17 7.05 49.02
N LEU A 960 11.12 7.78 48.64
CA LEU A 960 9.78 7.60 49.20
C LEU A 960 9.25 6.18 48.93
N GLY A 961 9.47 5.62 47.73
CA GLY A 961 9.15 4.22 47.41
C GLY A 961 9.83 3.20 48.32
N ILE A 962 11.11 3.38 48.63
CA ILE A 962 11.85 2.53 49.57
C ILE A 962 11.26 2.65 50.98
N GLN A 963 10.93 3.87 51.41
CA GLN A 963 10.32 4.11 52.73
C GLN A 963 8.93 3.45 52.83
N VAL A 964 8.05 3.69 51.86
CA VAL A 964 6.69 3.13 51.81
C VAL A 964 6.73 1.60 51.74
N ALA A 965 7.59 1.02 50.89
CA ALA A 965 7.76 -0.43 50.81
C ALA A 965 8.27 -1.03 52.13
N THR A 966 9.14 -0.31 52.87
CA THR A 966 9.61 -0.73 54.19
C THR A 966 8.47 -0.73 55.22
N GLN A 967 7.61 0.30 55.22
CA GLN A 967 6.44 0.35 56.11
C GLN A 967 5.42 -0.76 55.78
N LEU A 968 5.25 -1.07 54.50
CA LEU A 968 4.42 -2.18 54.02
C LEU A 968 5.05 -3.57 54.22
N LYS A 969 6.29 -3.65 54.70
CA LYS A 969 7.07 -4.90 54.83
C LYS A 969 7.15 -5.68 53.51
N ASN A 970 7.29 -4.99 52.39
CA ASN A 970 7.37 -5.59 51.06
C ASN A 970 8.79 -5.48 50.50
N ASP A 971 9.61 -6.51 50.77
CA ASP A 971 11.03 -6.55 50.37
C ASP A 971 11.22 -6.64 48.85
N ALA A 972 10.27 -7.22 48.12
CA ALA A 972 10.33 -7.29 46.66
C ALA A 972 10.24 -5.89 46.04
N ILE A 973 9.24 -5.10 46.45
CA ILE A 973 9.03 -3.73 45.96
C ILE A 973 10.15 -2.80 46.44
N LYS A 974 10.64 -3.00 47.67
CA LYS A 974 11.82 -2.27 48.18
C LYS A 974 13.04 -2.51 47.31
N ALA A 975 13.33 -3.77 46.94
CA ALA A 975 14.42 -4.11 46.03
C ALA A 975 14.23 -3.49 44.64
N TYR A 976 12.99 -3.45 44.13
CA TYR A 976 12.67 -2.79 42.86
C TYR A 976 12.97 -1.28 42.86
N PHE A 977 12.44 -0.53 43.83
CA PHE A 977 12.70 0.93 43.89
C PHE A 977 14.17 1.24 44.17
N THR A 978 14.88 0.37 44.91
CA THR A 978 16.33 0.45 45.08
C THR A 978 17.06 0.25 43.73
N ALA A 979 16.65 -0.74 42.94
CA ALA A 979 17.19 -0.96 41.60
C ALA A 979 16.99 0.26 40.70
N LYS A 980 15.80 0.88 40.73
CA LYS A 980 15.50 2.10 39.97
C LYS A 980 16.38 3.28 40.38
N LYS A 981 16.50 3.54 41.68
CA LYS A 981 17.38 4.59 42.21
C LYS A 981 18.82 4.41 41.73
N LEU A 982 19.35 3.19 41.83
CA LEU A 982 20.71 2.85 41.38
C LEU A 982 20.87 3.00 39.86
N SER A 983 19.85 2.63 39.08
CA SER A 983 19.88 2.78 37.62
C SER A 983 19.97 4.24 37.18
N ILE A 984 19.24 5.14 37.85
CA ILE A 984 19.29 6.59 37.59
C ILE A 984 20.65 7.17 37.97
N ALA A 985 21.29 6.62 39.01
CA ALA A 985 22.65 6.96 39.40
C ALA A 985 23.74 6.32 38.50
N GLY A 986 23.37 5.59 37.44
CA GLY A 986 24.31 4.93 36.52
C GLY A 986 24.96 3.64 37.05
N LYS A 987 24.53 3.15 38.22
CA LYS A 987 25.08 1.95 38.88
C LYS A 987 24.39 0.67 38.40
N TRP A 988 24.51 0.36 37.12
CA TRP A 988 23.74 -0.70 36.45
C TRP A 988 23.95 -2.11 37.01
N LYS A 989 25.19 -2.47 37.39
CA LYS A 989 25.48 -3.79 37.98
C LYS A 989 24.75 -4.00 39.30
N GLU A 990 24.80 -3.00 40.17
CA GLU A 990 24.12 -3.01 41.47
C GLU A 990 22.60 -3.00 41.28
N ALA A 991 22.10 -2.20 40.32
CA ALA A 991 20.69 -2.16 39.97
C ALA A 991 20.17 -3.54 39.54
N ILE A 992 20.91 -4.28 38.71
CA ILE A 992 20.52 -5.63 38.27
C ILE A 992 20.52 -6.63 39.42
N ASN A 993 21.45 -6.53 40.37
CA ASN A 993 21.45 -7.41 41.53
C ASN A 993 20.18 -7.20 42.39
N GLN A 994 19.80 -5.94 42.59
CA GLN A 994 18.54 -5.58 43.28
C GLN A 994 17.31 -6.03 42.47
N LEU A 995 17.36 -5.92 41.15
CA LEU A 995 16.28 -6.36 40.27
C LEU A 995 16.09 -7.88 40.31
N ASN A 996 17.18 -8.65 40.30
CA ASN A 996 17.15 -10.10 40.46
C ASN A 996 16.63 -10.49 41.86
N THR A 997 16.99 -9.72 42.89
CA THR A 997 16.44 -9.92 44.25
C THR A 997 14.92 -9.72 44.26
N CYS A 998 14.42 -8.65 43.61
CA CYS A 998 12.98 -8.42 43.43
C CYS A 998 12.31 -9.61 42.73
N LEU A 999 12.82 -10.04 41.57
CA LEU A 999 12.25 -11.13 40.78
C LEU A 999 12.36 -12.51 41.45
N ARG A 1000 13.32 -12.70 42.37
CA ARG A 1000 13.38 -13.93 43.18
C ARG A 1000 12.25 -13.99 44.22
N ILE A 1001 11.89 -12.84 44.79
CA ILE A 1001 10.83 -12.75 45.81
C ILE A 1001 9.45 -12.68 45.15
N PHE A 1002 9.32 -11.94 44.04
CA PHE A 1002 8.09 -11.79 43.26
C PHE A 1002 8.37 -11.95 41.76
N PRO A 1003 8.37 -13.19 41.23
CA PRO A 1003 8.75 -13.50 39.84
C PRO A 1003 7.95 -12.75 38.78
N ASP A 1004 6.65 -12.54 39.03
CA ASP A 1004 5.72 -11.94 38.06
C ASP A 1004 5.52 -10.42 38.27
N TYR A 1005 6.41 -9.76 39.02
CA TYR A 1005 6.31 -8.30 39.19
C TYR A 1005 6.59 -7.58 37.87
N ALA A 1006 5.53 -7.26 37.14
CA ALA A 1006 5.59 -6.76 35.77
C ALA A 1006 6.56 -5.58 35.54
N PRO A 1007 6.68 -4.59 36.45
CA PRO A 1007 7.65 -3.50 36.29
C PRO A 1007 9.11 -4.00 36.33
N ALA A 1008 9.43 -4.95 37.21
CA ALA A 1008 10.76 -5.54 37.30
C ALA A 1008 11.07 -6.45 36.10
N VAL A 1009 10.11 -7.26 35.66
CA VAL A 1009 10.26 -8.12 34.46
C VAL A 1009 10.55 -7.26 33.23
N LYS A 1010 9.79 -6.17 33.06
CA LYS A 1010 9.99 -5.23 31.95
C LYS A 1010 11.38 -4.62 31.98
N MET A 1011 11.80 -4.07 33.13
CA MET A 1011 13.12 -3.45 33.30
C MET A 1011 14.25 -4.45 33.01
N LYS A 1012 14.12 -5.70 33.45
CA LYS A 1012 15.12 -6.76 33.22
C LYS A 1012 15.22 -7.12 31.73
N ARG A 1013 14.06 -7.31 31.08
CA ARG A 1013 13.97 -7.60 29.65
C ARG A 1013 14.59 -6.49 28.80
N ASP A 1014 14.32 -5.22 29.13
CA ASP A 1014 14.81 -4.07 28.38
C ASP A 1014 16.35 -3.95 28.53
N TYR A 1015 16.89 -4.24 29.72
CA TYR A 1015 18.33 -4.35 29.94
C TYR A 1015 18.96 -5.50 29.14
N ASP A 1016 18.39 -6.71 29.21
CA ASP A 1016 18.93 -7.89 28.52
C ASP A 1016 18.90 -7.71 26.99
N LYS A 1017 17.89 -7.03 26.45
CA LYS A 1017 17.83 -6.64 25.03
C LYS A 1017 19.01 -5.74 24.65
N ALA A 1018 19.25 -4.67 25.42
CA ALA A 1018 20.33 -3.72 25.16
C ALA A 1018 21.71 -4.39 25.20
N VAL A 1019 21.94 -5.26 26.20
CA VAL A 1019 23.21 -6.00 26.34
C VAL A 1019 23.43 -6.98 25.18
N ASN A 1020 22.43 -7.81 24.87
CA ASN A 1020 22.54 -8.80 23.79
C ASN A 1020 22.76 -8.12 22.43
N GLN A 1021 22.13 -6.97 22.19
CA GLN A 1021 22.31 -6.19 20.96
C GLN A 1021 23.71 -5.59 20.87
N GLN A 1022 24.21 -4.97 21.94
CA GLN A 1022 25.56 -4.41 21.96
C GLN A 1022 26.63 -5.50 21.76
N GLN A 1023 26.44 -6.66 22.37
CA GLN A 1023 27.33 -7.81 22.19
C GLN A 1023 27.33 -8.32 20.74
N ARG A 1024 26.18 -8.38 20.07
CA ARG A 1024 26.08 -8.73 18.64
C ARG A 1024 26.76 -7.71 17.74
N ILE A 1025 26.57 -6.42 17.98
CA ILE A 1025 27.26 -5.34 17.26
C ILE A 1025 28.77 -5.49 17.42
N ASN A 1026 29.24 -5.71 18.66
CA ASN A 1026 30.67 -5.87 18.94
C ASN A 1026 31.24 -7.14 18.28
N ALA A 1027 30.55 -8.27 18.36
CA ALA A 1027 30.97 -9.52 17.71
C ALA A 1027 31.01 -9.39 16.18
N ARG A 1028 30.08 -8.64 15.59
CA ARG A 1028 30.04 -8.35 14.15
C ARG A 1028 31.16 -7.40 13.74
N LYS A 1029 31.42 -6.34 14.50
CA LYS A 1029 32.58 -5.45 14.29
C LYS A 1029 33.89 -6.22 14.33
N GLU A 1030 34.04 -7.13 15.28
CA GLU A 1030 35.18 -8.04 15.38
C GLU A 1030 35.29 -8.97 14.17
N ARG A 1031 34.17 -9.57 13.71
CA ARG A 1031 34.15 -10.40 12.50
C ARG A 1031 34.52 -9.62 11.25
N LEU A 1032 33.94 -8.45 11.04
CA LEU A 1032 34.18 -7.59 9.87
C LEU A 1032 35.60 -7.02 9.86
N LYS A 1033 36.16 -6.75 11.06
CA LYS A 1033 37.57 -6.41 11.25
C LYS A 1033 38.48 -7.58 10.83
N ARG A 1034 38.12 -8.83 11.16
CA ARG A 1034 38.86 -10.02 10.69
C ARG A 1034 38.73 -10.25 9.18
N GLU A 1035 37.59 -9.90 8.59
CA GLU A 1035 37.35 -10.02 7.13
C GLU A 1035 37.97 -8.86 6.32
N GLY A 1036 38.62 -7.88 6.94
CA GLY A 1036 39.21 -6.71 6.26
C GLY A 1036 38.18 -5.76 5.65
N LYS A 1037 36.91 -5.85 6.05
CA LYS A 1037 35.78 -5.09 5.52
C LYS A 1037 35.36 -3.89 6.38
N LEU A 1038 35.96 -3.74 7.56
CA LEU A 1038 35.76 -2.59 8.42
C LEU A 1038 36.79 -1.51 8.02
N LYS A 1039 36.32 -0.39 7.42
CA LYS A 1039 37.17 0.77 7.12
C LYS A 1039 37.50 1.57 8.38
#